data_AF-A0A317KTK0-F1
#
_entry.id   AF-A0A317KTK0-F1
#
_cell.length_a   1.000
_cell.length_b   1.000
_cell.length_c   1.000
_cell.angle_alpha   90.00
_cell.angle_beta   90.00
_cell.angle_gamma   90.00
#
_symmetry.space_group_name_H-M   'P 1'
#
loop_
_entity.id
_entity.type
_entity.pdbx_description
1 polymer ?
#
loop_
_entity_poly.entity_id
_entity_poly.type
_entity_poly.pdbx_seq_one_letter_code
_entity_poly.pdbx_strand_id
1 'polypeptide(L)'
;MIRYLLNRIIILLFFVTLVLSLAESGVVSAYAETGNEVDELKLEAEEATLSGLTVQDDMPGYSGTGYVGNFTEDDAKVTFTMDVPDKALYNLTVGYGGIYGGGKHANIQLNGEAFTSFELGEGFGESPVGKVLLNEGSNTIAFTPNWTHFAIDFIKLSLAQPSIDHEVKKQLINPNATTETKTLFSYLVDNFGKNIISGQQDDANNDLADVKYIKELTGKTPAILGLDLMDYSPSRVERGAVSHDVDLALEWSEKGGIVAFAWHWNAPKDLLDTEEQPWWSGFYTDATTFDVEYAMNHPESEDYQLLIRDIDAIAEQLRRLQEENVPVLWRPLHEAEGGWFWWGAKGPEPTIKLWKVMYDRLTNYHELNNLIWVWNSVDPAWYPGDDYVDIVSFDSYPGAYNYSPQNNNYEALVDLSSNKKLIAMTENGPIPDPDMLDRYHSMYSYFTTWIGLITENNSKEHLQKVYNHEKVITLEELPDLTTYGQEKSSDTSLQNLTVSTGQLSPGFSKNVKEYTLEVEKTVDEIILSPVANSHSATVTINGNTDLTKGIKLQSGDNIIHIEVTVEDGTKSKYLIRVKRLTSYLSLDLVKKSDHYVLPDKSIENLDINGLLELKIPKNTDHLQIVFNHEQMKSLKEKNNKIHLRKDDLRMNYNMKLFPSDSPLTLSIERIEEKALEHGEHATTKLYDLRFEQNDRVISQFSSSVQLSFLMKEPNDNQKIYYWNIQQSEWIGIGGKIENKWITVETDHFTIFSVFDEKELSQASDHDKQVEHKTDANEQPSTDQKKDKMVKEVIGMEQGKLTTDDSKKEQSLPNTATSMYNWLVIGGITLLFGIGALLFRRLKRN
;
A
#
# COMPACT_ATOMS: atom_id res chain seq x y z
N MET A 1 -2.86 -68.59 24.15
CA MET A 1 -4.31 -68.47 24.48
C MET A 1 -4.55 -68.58 26.00
N ILE A 2 -4.11 -69.64 26.68
CA ILE A 2 -4.28 -69.79 28.14
C ILE A 2 -3.54 -68.72 28.97
N ARG A 3 -2.31 -68.32 28.58
CA ARG A 3 -1.59 -67.19 29.19
C ARG A 3 -2.25 -65.81 28.96
N TYR A 4 -2.97 -65.66 27.86
CA TYR A 4 -3.66 -64.41 27.51
C TYR A 4 -4.97 -64.28 28.29
N LEU A 5 -5.67 -65.39 28.51
CA LEU A 5 -6.82 -65.46 29.42
C LEU A 5 -6.41 -65.33 30.89
N LEU A 6 -5.28 -65.92 31.33
CA LEU A 6 -4.81 -65.76 32.71
C LEU A 6 -4.43 -64.31 33.02
N ASN A 7 -3.75 -63.60 32.11
CA ASN A 7 -3.43 -62.18 32.34
C ASN A 7 -4.70 -61.31 32.37
N ARG A 8 -5.71 -61.59 31.54
CA ARG A 8 -7.00 -60.88 31.61
C ARG A 8 -7.77 -61.19 32.87
N ILE A 9 -7.76 -62.42 33.37
CA ILE A 9 -8.43 -62.79 34.61
C ILE A 9 -7.70 -62.21 35.83
N ILE A 10 -6.37 -62.13 35.80
CA ILE A 10 -5.57 -61.47 36.85
C ILE A 10 -5.81 -59.96 36.84
N ILE A 11 -5.88 -59.32 35.67
CA ILE A 11 -6.22 -57.89 35.53
C ILE A 11 -7.67 -57.63 35.98
N LEU A 12 -8.61 -58.51 35.63
CA LEU A 12 -10.02 -58.42 36.03
C LEU A 12 -10.18 -58.63 37.55
N LEU A 13 -9.44 -59.57 38.15
CA LEU A 13 -9.44 -59.79 39.60
C LEU A 13 -8.78 -58.63 40.35
N PHE A 14 -7.70 -58.05 39.81
CA PHE A 14 -7.05 -56.87 40.38
C PHE A 14 -7.98 -55.64 40.32
N PHE A 15 -8.70 -55.46 39.20
CA PHE A 15 -9.72 -54.42 39.02
C PHE A 15 -10.92 -54.62 39.95
N VAL A 16 -11.43 -55.85 40.10
CA VAL A 16 -12.55 -56.13 41.00
C VAL A 16 -12.17 -55.90 42.46
N THR A 17 -10.93 -56.20 42.88
CA THR A 17 -10.43 -55.84 44.22
C THR A 17 -10.19 -54.34 44.41
N LEU A 18 -9.85 -53.60 43.35
CA LEU A 18 -9.69 -52.14 43.41
C LEU A 18 -11.04 -51.42 43.47
N VAL A 19 -12.04 -51.91 42.73
CA VAL A 19 -13.42 -51.41 42.72
C VAL A 19 -14.12 -51.69 44.06
N LEU A 20 -13.83 -52.82 44.71
CA LEU A 20 -14.32 -53.11 46.06
C LEU A 20 -13.64 -52.27 47.17
N SER A 21 -12.49 -51.63 46.92
CA SER A 21 -11.88 -50.66 47.86
C SER A 21 -12.26 -49.21 47.57
N LEU A 22 -12.73 -48.88 46.36
CA LEU A 22 -13.19 -47.53 45.98
C LEU A 22 -14.63 -47.23 46.42
N ALA A 23 -15.43 -48.28 46.69
CA ALA A 23 -16.77 -48.13 47.26
C ALA A 23 -16.78 -47.58 48.70
N GLU A 24 -15.62 -47.51 49.37
CA GLU A 24 -15.46 -46.84 50.68
C GLU A 24 -14.96 -45.38 50.57
N SER A 25 -14.68 -44.85 49.36
CA SER A 25 -14.07 -43.52 49.18
C SER A 25 -14.85 -42.53 48.29
N GLY A 26 -16.06 -42.84 47.82
CA GLY A 26 -16.93 -41.88 47.11
C GLY A 26 -16.40 -41.39 45.76
N VAL A 27 -15.53 -42.16 45.08
CA VAL A 27 -14.94 -41.77 43.78
C VAL A 27 -15.77 -42.33 42.64
N VAL A 28 -16.31 -41.46 41.77
CA VAL A 28 -17.04 -41.84 40.56
C VAL A 28 -16.08 -41.87 39.36
N SER A 29 -16.05 -42.99 38.64
CA SER A 29 -15.23 -43.14 37.41
C SER A 29 -16.03 -42.66 36.20
N ALA A 30 -15.37 -41.92 35.29
CA ALA A 30 -15.97 -41.37 34.07
C ALA A 30 -16.38 -42.43 33.01
N TYR A 31 -16.34 -43.73 33.32
CA TYR A 31 -16.74 -44.80 32.41
C TYR A 31 -17.88 -45.64 32.98
N ALA A 32 -19.05 -45.54 32.35
CA ALA A 32 -20.13 -46.50 32.51
C ALA A 32 -19.70 -47.86 31.91
N GLU A 33 -20.15 -48.96 32.53
CA GLU A 33 -19.85 -50.38 32.21
C GLU A 33 -20.22 -50.85 30.78
N THR A 34 -20.52 -49.98 29.83
CA THR A 34 -21.07 -50.36 28.53
C THR A 34 -20.48 -49.60 27.34
N GLY A 35 -19.15 -49.56 27.19
CA GLY A 35 -18.48 -49.40 25.88
C GLY A 35 -18.91 -48.26 24.93
N ASN A 36 -19.63 -47.25 25.43
CA ASN A 36 -20.03 -46.05 24.74
C ASN A 36 -19.36 -44.90 25.49
N GLU A 37 -18.59 -44.08 24.79
CA GLU A 37 -18.12 -42.79 25.32
C GLU A 37 -19.33 -41.99 25.78
N VAL A 38 -19.33 -41.57 27.05
CA VAL A 38 -20.30 -40.60 27.53
C VAL A 38 -19.73 -39.23 27.16
N ASP A 39 -20.39 -38.52 26.24
CA ASP A 39 -19.95 -37.18 25.79
C ASP A 39 -19.91 -36.14 26.94
N GLU A 40 -20.62 -36.41 28.03
CA GLU A 40 -20.78 -35.52 29.19
C GLU A 40 -20.91 -36.31 30.50
N LEU A 41 -19.96 -36.15 31.42
CA LEU A 41 -20.00 -36.68 32.77
C LEU A 41 -20.79 -35.73 33.68
N LYS A 42 -21.93 -36.19 34.20
CA LYS A 42 -22.71 -35.46 35.21
C LYS A 42 -22.51 -36.08 36.60
N LEU A 43 -22.27 -35.24 37.61
CA LEU A 43 -22.12 -35.63 39.00
C LEU A 43 -23.09 -34.82 39.86
N GLU A 44 -24.00 -35.50 40.54
CA GLU A 44 -25.02 -34.88 41.40
C GLU A 44 -24.41 -34.46 42.74
N ALA A 45 -24.80 -33.30 43.28
CA ALA A 45 -24.19 -32.72 44.47
C ALA A 45 -24.48 -33.54 45.73
N GLU A 46 -25.63 -34.21 45.81
CA GLU A 46 -25.99 -35.08 46.93
C GLU A 46 -25.09 -36.32 47.08
N GLU A 47 -24.35 -36.68 46.03
CA GLU A 47 -23.38 -37.78 46.04
C GLU A 47 -21.95 -37.30 46.35
N ALA A 48 -21.74 -35.99 46.45
CA ALA A 48 -20.44 -35.38 46.69
C ALA A 48 -20.03 -35.40 48.18
N THR A 49 -18.75 -35.12 48.45
CA THR A 49 -18.27 -35.02 49.83
C THR A 49 -18.69 -33.67 50.44
N LEU A 50 -19.42 -33.71 51.55
CA LEU A 50 -19.98 -32.54 52.21
C LEU A 50 -19.23 -32.21 53.51
N SER A 51 -18.90 -30.94 53.71
CA SER A 51 -18.41 -30.38 54.97
C SER A 51 -19.33 -29.22 55.37
N GLY A 52 -19.92 -29.28 56.57
CA GLY A 52 -20.81 -28.22 57.06
C GLY A 52 -22.13 -28.04 56.28
N LEU A 53 -22.44 -28.95 55.35
CA LEU A 53 -23.60 -28.89 54.45
C LEU A 53 -24.46 -30.15 54.57
N THR A 54 -25.71 -30.06 54.14
CA THR A 54 -26.65 -31.18 54.10
C THR A 54 -27.40 -31.21 52.78
N VAL A 55 -27.76 -32.41 52.33
CA VAL A 55 -28.67 -32.61 51.19
C VAL A 55 -30.07 -32.14 51.55
N GLN A 56 -30.74 -31.48 50.59
CA GLN A 56 -32.09 -30.97 50.66
C GLN A 56 -32.89 -31.43 49.42
N ASP A 57 -34.21 -31.52 49.54
CA ASP A 57 -35.12 -32.02 48.50
C ASP A 57 -36.47 -31.30 48.49
N ASP A 58 -36.58 -30.17 49.20
CA ASP A 58 -37.82 -29.49 49.55
C ASP A 58 -38.29 -28.44 48.51
N MET A 59 -37.43 -28.10 47.54
CA MET A 59 -37.72 -27.14 46.49
C MET A 59 -37.87 -27.82 45.12
N PRO A 60 -38.81 -27.42 44.25
CA PRO A 60 -38.91 -27.99 42.91
C PRO A 60 -37.80 -27.46 41.98
N GLY A 61 -37.31 -28.30 41.06
CA GLY A 61 -36.43 -27.89 39.96
C GLY A 61 -35.00 -28.43 40.00
N TYR A 62 -34.60 -29.14 41.05
CA TYR A 62 -33.31 -29.84 41.15
C TYR A 62 -33.25 -31.11 40.29
N SER A 63 -32.03 -31.60 40.05
CA SER A 63 -31.75 -32.88 39.40
C SER A 63 -31.56 -34.01 40.40
N GLY A 64 -31.64 -35.26 39.93
CA GLY A 64 -31.34 -36.40 40.78
C GLY A 64 -32.35 -36.57 41.91
N THR A 65 -31.85 -36.71 43.12
CA THR A 65 -32.63 -36.98 44.35
C THR A 65 -32.67 -35.80 45.32
N GLY A 66 -31.88 -34.76 45.08
CA GLY A 66 -31.85 -33.56 45.90
C GLY A 66 -30.83 -32.56 45.40
N TYR A 67 -30.44 -31.63 46.26
CA TYR A 67 -29.37 -30.68 46.02
C TYR A 67 -28.64 -30.38 47.34
N VAL A 68 -27.48 -29.73 47.27
CA VAL A 68 -26.72 -29.31 48.46
C VAL A 68 -26.88 -27.81 48.66
N GLY A 69 -27.52 -27.43 49.75
CA GLY A 69 -27.80 -26.03 50.08
C GLY A 69 -27.30 -25.63 51.46
N ASN A 70 -27.65 -24.41 51.87
CA ASN A 70 -27.35 -23.83 53.18
C ASN A 70 -25.86 -23.52 53.42
N PHE A 71 -25.19 -22.97 52.39
CA PHE A 71 -23.90 -22.32 52.54
C PHE A 71 -24.02 -21.09 53.47
N THR A 72 -23.93 -21.28 54.78
CA THR A 72 -24.06 -20.21 55.79
C THR A 72 -22.82 -20.00 56.65
N GLU A 73 -21.96 -21.02 56.73
CA GLU A 73 -20.71 -20.99 57.49
C GLU A 73 -19.52 -20.91 56.52
N ASP A 74 -18.46 -20.20 56.92
CA ASP A 74 -17.27 -19.97 56.08
C ASP A 74 -16.51 -21.27 55.71
N ASP A 75 -16.69 -22.35 56.48
CA ASP A 75 -16.07 -23.66 56.25
C ASP A 75 -16.97 -24.65 55.49
N ALA A 76 -18.17 -24.21 55.11
CA ALA A 76 -19.09 -25.01 54.31
C ALA A 76 -18.47 -25.34 52.95
N LYS A 77 -18.53 -26.61 52.53
CA LYS A 77 -17.88 -27.07 51.29
C LYS A 77 -18.57 -28.30 50.72
N VAL A 78 -18.86 -28.26 49.43
CA VAL A 78 -19.20 -29.45 48.63
C VAL A 78 -18.04 -29.76 47.70
N THR A 79 -17.55 -31.00 47.71
CA THR A 79 -16.39 -31.42 46.91
C THR A 79 -16.76 -32.61 46.04
N PHE A 80 -16.80 -32.36 44.73
CA PHE A 80 -16.91 -33.38 43.70
C PHE A 80 -15.53 -34.00 43.49
N THR A 81 -15.47 -35.32 43.41
CA THR A 81 -14.24 -36.08 43.11
C THR A 81 -14.48 -36.92 41.87
N MET A 82 -13.58 -36.83 40.90
CA MET A 82 -13.67 -37.60 39.65
C MET A 82 -12.31 -38.12 39.21
N ASP A 83 -12.31 -39.27 38.54
CA ASP A 83 -11.13 -39.80 37.84
C ASP A 83 -11.27 -39.57 36.33
N VAL A 84 -10.23 -39.02 35.69
CA VAL A 84 -10.17 -38.87 34.23
C VAL A 84 -8.98 -39.69 33.64
N PRO A 85 -9.14 -40.27 32.44
CA PRO A 85 -8.17 -41.21 31.86
C PRO A 85 -6.88 -40.54 31.38
N ASP A 86 -6.98 -39.30 30.95
CA ASP A 86 -5.90 -38.52 30.37
C ASP A 86 -5.99 -37.09 30.88
N LYS A 87 -4.83 -36.45 31.00
CA LYS A 87 -4.77 -35.02 31.28
C LYS A 87 -5.34 -34.23 30.10
N ALA A 88 -6.48 -33.57 30.29
CA ALA A 88 -7.19 -32.84 29.23
C ALA A 88 -8.03 -31.68 29.79
N LEU A 89 -8.50 -30.82 28.90
CA LEU A 89 -9.47 -29.77 29.23
C LEU A 89 -10.89 -30.31 29.14
N TYR A 90 -11.72 -29.88 30.07
CA TYR A 90 -13.15 -30.19 30.11
C TYR A 90 -13.93 -28.89 30.27
N ASN A 91 -15.03 -28.74 29.54
CA ASN A 91 -16.01 -27.68 29.83
C ASN A 91 -16.72 -28.05 31.12
N LEU A 92 -16.79 -27.11 32.06
CA LEU A 92 -17.51 -27.24 33.33
C LEU A 92 -18.80 -26.42 33.27
N THR A 93 -19.92 -27.09 33.50
CA THR A 93 -21.22 -26.46 33.73
C THR A 93 -21.70 -26.81 35.13
N VAL A 94 -22.20 -25.82 35.86
CA VAL A 94 -22.68 -25.98 37.22
C VAL A 94 -24.20 -25.86 37.23
N GLY A 95 -24.86 -26.91 37.70
CA GLY A 95 -26.26 -26.85 38.13
C GLY A 95 -26.32 -26.17 39.50
N TYR A 96 -27.08 -25.10 39.60
CA TYR A 96 -27.17 -24.27 40.80
C TYR A 96 -28.63 -24.02 41.22
N GLY A 97 -28.83 -23.61 42.47
CA GLY A 97 -30.10 -23.15 42.99
C GLY A 97 -29.99 -21.78 43.69
N GLY A 98 -30.44 -20.72 43.03
CA GLY A 98 -30.60 -19.37 43.59
C GLY A 98 -31.87 -19.23 44.43
N ILE A 99 -32.08 -20.17 45.37
CA ILE A 99 -33.33 -20.35 46.13
C ILE A 99 -33.62 -19.23 47.15
N TYR A 100 -32.66 -18.31 47.35
CA TYR A 100 -32.80 -17.14 48.24
C TYR A 100 -32.66 -15.79 47.48
N GLY A 101 -32.84 -15.82 46.16
CA GLY A 101 -32.65 -14.68 45.25
C GLY A 101 -31.37 -14.83 44.42
N GLY A 102 -31.39 -14.30 43.19
CA GLY A 102 -30.26 -14.30 42.28
C GLY A 102 -29.16 -13.29 42.68
N GLY A 103 -28.08 -13.25 41.90
CA GLY A 103 -26.94 -12.35 42.14
C GLY A 103 -26.05 -12.80 43.30
N LYS A 104 -26.06 -14.09 43.64
CA LYS A 104 -25.15 -14.68 44.63
C LYS A 104 -23.91 -15.21 43.93
N HIS A 105 -22.79 -15.22 44.62
CA HIS A 105 -21.55 -15.81 44.11
C HIS A 105 -21.15 -17.07 44.88
N ALA A 106 -20.63 -18.06 44.17
CA ALA A 106 -19.97 -19.23 44.73
C ALA A 106 -18.52 -19.31 44.25
N ASN A 107 -17.60 -19.58 45.18
CA ASN A 107 -16.20 -19.81 44.85
C ASN A 107 -16.00 -21.26 44.38
N ILE A 108 -15.16 -21.45 43.37
CA ILE A 108 -14.76 -22.75 42.82
C ILE A 108 -13.29 -22.97 43.13
N GLN A 109 -12.98 -24.15 43.66
CA GLN A 109 -11.61 -24.66 43.83
C GLN A 109 -11.38 -25.85 42.91
N LEU A 110 -10.25 -25.87 42.21
CA LEU A 110 -9.81 -26.99 41.39
C LEU A 110 -8.59 -27.63 42.04
N ASN A 111 -8.67 -28.91 42.38
CA ASN A 111 -7.58 -29.65 43.03
C ASN A 111 -7.06 -29.00 44.32
N GLY A 112 -7.96 -28.33 45.05
CA GLY A 112 -7.66 -27.65 46.32
C GLY A 112 -7.12 -26.22 46.17
N GLU A 113 -6.85 -25.76 44.96
CA GLU A 113 -6.44 -24.38 44.68
C GLU A 113 -7.65 -23.54 44.27
N ALA A 114 -7.64 -22.24 44.61
CA ALA A 114 -8.66 -21.31 44.16
C ALA A 114 -8.63 -21.24 42.62
N PHE A 115 -9.79 -21.43 41.99
CA PHE A 115 -9.90 -21.45 40.53
C PHE A 115 -10.63 -20.22 40.00
N THR A 116 -11.92 -20.06 40.34
CA THR A 116 -12.74 -18.91 39.92
C THR A 116 -13.93 -18.75 40.85
N SER A 117 -14.83 -17.81 40.54
CA SER A 117 -16.17 -17.76 41.11
C SER A 117 -17.19 -17.58 39.99
N PHE A 118 -18.46 -17.92 40.25
CA PHE A 118 -19.53 -17.66 39.29
C PHE A 118 -20.74 -17.06 40.01
N GLU A 119 -21.51 -16.26 39.27
CA GLU A 119 -22.78 -15.70 39.73
C GLU A 119 -23.93 -16.66 39.43
N LEU A 120 -24.83 -16.82 40.40
CA LEU A 120 -26.03 -17.62 40.31
C LEU A 120 -27.22 -16.75 39.93
N GLY A 121 -28.02 -17.20 38.97
CA GLY A 121 -29.33 -16.62 38.64
C GLY A 121 -30.42 -16.94 39.68
N GLU A 122 -31.64 -16.48 39.41
CA GLU A 122 -32.80 -16.82 40.25
C GLU A 122 -33.29 -18.25 40.01
N GLY A 123 -33.62 -18.97 41.09
CA GLY A 123 -34.14 -20.33 41.02
C GLY A 123 -33.11 -21.38 40.59
N PHE A 124 -33.57 -22.56 40.19
CA PHE A 124 -32.67 -23.60 39.66
C PHE A 124 -32.31 -23.32 38.21
N GLY A 125 -31.02 -23.45 37.89
CA GLY A 125 -30.50 -23.19 36.56
C GLY A 125 -29.13 -23.81 36.34
N GLU A 126 -28.62 -23.66 35.12
CA GLU A 126 -27.29 -24.10 34.74
C GLU A 126 -26.45 -22.88 34.38
N SER A 127 -25.18 -22.87 34.79
CA SER A 127 -24.21 -21.83 34.44
C SER A 127 -22.95 -22.48 33.86
N PRO A 128 -22.57 -22.18 32.60
CA PRO A 128 -21.25 -22.55 32.10
C PRO A 128 -20.21 -21.70 32.84
N VAL A 129 -19.23 -22.35 33.48
CA VAL A 129 -18.21 -21.65 34.28
C VAL A 129 -16.83 -21.66 33.62
N GLY A 130 -16.74 -22.24 32.41
CA GLY A 130 -15.53 -22.26 31.57
C GLY A 130 -14.87 -23.63 31.51
N LYS A 131 -13.61 -23.65 31.08
CA LYS A 131 -12.80 -24.87 30.97
C LYS A 131 -12.01 -25.13 32.25
N VAL A 132 -11.90 -26.40 32.64
CA VAL A 132 -11.02 -26.87 33.72
C VAL A 132 -10.02 -27.87 33.19
N LEU A 133 -8.76 -27.74 33.60
CA LEU A 133 -7.73 -28.72 33.30
C LEU A 133 -7.73 -29.83 34.35
N LEU A 134 -8.16 -31.02 33.96
CA LEU A 134 -8.11 -32.20 34.81
C LEU A 134 -6.84 -33.00 34.52
N ASN A 135 -6.12 -33.43 35.55
CA ASN A 135 -4.93 -34.28 35.44
C ASN A 135 -5.35 -35.74 35.24
N GLU A 136 -4.51 -36.57 34.61
CA GLU A 136 -4.72 -38.02 34.60
C GLU A 136 -4.90 -38.56 36.03
N GLY A 137 -5.93 -39.36 36.25
CA GLY A 137 -6.33 -39.87 37.56
C GLY A 137 -7.26 -38.93 38.32
N SER A 138 -7.12 -38.89 39.64
CA SER A 138 -8.07 -38.22 40.54
C SER A 138 -7.93 -36.70 40.54
N ASN A 139 -9.08 -36.04 40.43
CA ASN A 139 -9.25 -34.60 40.51
C ASN A 139 -10.41 -34.24 41.43
N THR A 140 -10.40 -33.01 41.93
CA THR A 140 -11.49 -32.46 42.74
C THR A 140 -11.94 -31.10 42.23
N ILE A 141 -13.26 -30.88 42.25
CA ILE A 141 -13.88 -29.58 42.04
C ILE A 141 -14.72 -29.30 43.26
N ALA A 142 -14.46 -28.20 43.96
CA ALA A 142 -15.17 -27.88 45.18
C ALA A 142 -15.78 -26.49 45.14
N PHE A 143 -16.92 -26.35 45.80
CA PHE A 143 -17.61 -25.08 45.96
C PHE A 143 -17.59 -24.66 47.42
N THR A 144 -17.21 -23.41 47.67
CA THR A 144 -17.19 -22.79 48.99
C THR A 144 -17.97 -21.47 48.96
N PRO A 145 -18.45 -20.97 50.11
CA PRO A 145 -19.13 -19.68 50.16
C PRO A 145 -18.21 -18.59 49.63
N ASN A 146 -18.73 -17.81 48.68
CA ASN A 146 -18.29 -16.43 48.49
C ASN A 146 -19.33 -15.54 49.19
N TRP A 147 -20.60 -15.77 48.84
CA TRP A 147 -21.75 -15.27 49.58
C TRP A 147 -22.46 -16.42 50.27
N THR A 148 -23.37 -16.11 51.20
CA THR A 148 -24.17 -17.13 51.86
C THR A 148 -25.51 -17.35 51.15
N HIS A 149 -26.21 -18.42 51.52
CA HIS A 149 -27.57 -18.73 51.06
C HIS A 149 -27.67 -18.98 49.55
N PHE A 150 -26.98 -20.01 49.07
CA PHE A 150 -27.18 -20.60 47.74
C PHE A 150 -27.21 -22.13 47.81
N ALA A 151 -27.47 -22.79 46.68
CA ALA A 151 -27.40 -24.23 46.51
C ALA A 151 -26.61 -24.64 45.27
N ILE A 152 -25.98 -25.80 45.33
CA ILE A 152 -25.35 -26.51 44.22
C ILE A 152 -26.13 -27.79 43.98
N ASP A 153 -26.56 -28.00 42.73
CA ASP A 153 -27.37 -29.14 42.29
C ASP A 153 -26.48 -30.22 41.68
N PHE A 154 -25.63 -29.86 40.72
CA PHE A 154 -24.71 -30.80 40.08
C PHE A 154 -23.56 -30.10 39.37
N ILE A 155 -22.61 -30.89 38.86
CA ILE A 155 -21.68 -30.46 37.82
C ILE A 155 -21.79 -31.35 36.58
N LYS A 156 -21.57 -30.76 35.41
CA LYS A 156 -21.38 -31.46 34.14
C LYS A 156 -19.99 -31.16 33.60
N LEU A 157 -19.32 -32.20 33.10
CA LEU A 157 -18.02 -32.15 32.48
C LEU A 157 -18.09 -32.80 31.10
N SER A 158 -17.82 -32.04 30.05
CA SER A 158 -17.65 -32.58 28.70
C SER A 158 -16.22 -32.35 28.25
N LEU A 159 -15.60 -33.31 27.58
CA LEU A 159 -14.26 -33.10 27.01
C LEU A 159 -14.28 -31.86 26.10
N ALA A 160 -13.39 -30.90 26.36
CA ALA A 160 -13.31 -29.71 25.53
C ALA A 160 -12.77 -30.11 24.15
N GLN A 161 -13.47 -29.72 23.08
CA GLN A 161 -12.97 -29.94 21.73
C GLN A 161 -11.67 -29.16 21.52
N PRO A 162 -10.72 -29.70 20.73
CA PRO A 162 -9.53 -28.95 20.33
C PRO A 162 -9.93 -27.64 19.64
N SER A 163 -9.11 -26.60 19.78
CA SER A 163 -9.44 -25.25 19.33
C SER A 163 -9.81 -25.19 17.85
N ILE A 164 -10.76 -24.31 17.53
CA ILE A 164 -11.08 -23.96 16.15
C ILE A 164 -9.90 -23.16 15.59
N ASP A 165 -9.37 -23.56 14.44
CA ASP A 165 -8.42 -22.73 13.70
C ASP A 165 -9.08 -21.36 13.44
N HIS A 166 -8.40 -20.26 13.81
CA HIS A 166 -8.94 -18.92 13.61
C HIS A 166 -9.14 -18.62 12.13
N GLU A 167 -10.30 -18.07 11.75
CA GLU A 167 -10.65 -17.75 10.36
C GLU A 167 -10.35 -16.28 10.00
N VAL A 168 -9.38 -15.67 10.67
CA VAL A 168 -9.04 -14.26 10.48
C VAL A 168 -8.38 -14.06 9.11
N LYS A 169 -8.96 -13.18 8.31
CA LYS A 169 -8.40 -12.79 7.01
C LYS A 169 -7.37 -11.68 7.20
N LYS A 170 -6.32 -11.68 6.38
CA LYS A 170 -5.34 -10.58 6.26
C LYS A 170 -5.93 -9.38 5.51
N GLN A 171 -7.05 -8.86 6.01
CA GLN A 171 -7.79 -7.76 5.43
C GLN A 171 -8.31 -6.85 6.54
N LEU A 172 -7.85 -5.60 6.53
CA LEU A 172 -8.36 -4.53 7.38
C LEU A 172 -9.72 -4.04 6.89
N ILE A 173 -10.53 -3.50 7.79
CA ILE A 173 -11.83 -2.87 7.48
C ILE A 173 -11.65 -1.65 6.58
N ASN A 174 -10.54 -0.91 6.72
CA ASN A 174 -10.20 0.21 5.86
C ASN A 174 -9.53 -0.30 4.56
N PRO A 175 -10.19 -0.24 3.39
CA PRO A 175 -9.60 -0.69 2.13
C PRO A 175 -8.40 0.16 1.69
N ASN A 176 -8.34 1.41 2.14
CA ASN A 176 -7.29 2.37 1.82
C ASN A 176 -6.11 2.31 2.80
N ALA A 177 -6.09 1.35 3.74
CA ALA A 177 -5.02 1.21 4.72
C ALA A 177 -3.63 1.24 4.05
N THR A 178 -2.66 1.89 4.71
CA THR A 178 -1.30 2.01 4.16
C THR A 178 -0.63 0.64 4.04
N THR A 179 0.48 0.60 3.32
CA THR A 179 1.28 -0.61 3.15
C THR A 179 1.71 -1.16 4.51
N GLU A 180 2.25 -0.31 5.36
CA GLU A 180 2.84 -0.63 6.65
C GLU A 180 1.77 -1.14 7.63
N THR A 181 0.57 -0.58 7.57
CA THR A 181 -0.57 -1.06 8.36
C THR A 181 -1.04 -2.45 7.89
N LYS A 182 -1.06 -2.69 6.58
CA LYS A 182 -1.41 -4.01 6.00
C LYS A 182 -0.37 -5.08 6.35
N THR A 183 0.92 -4.75 6.33
CA THR A 183 2.00 -5.68 6.68
C THR A 183 2.02 -5.97 8.18
N LEU A 184 1.84 -4.96 9.04
CA LEU A 184 1.66 -5.16 10.48
C LEU A 184 0.45 -6.08 10.75
N PHE A 185 -0.72 -5.77 10.18
CA PHE A 185 -1.90 -6.60 10.40
C PHE A 185 -1.69 -8.04 9.92
N SER A 186 -1.01 -8.23 8.78
CA SER A 186 -0.64 -9.56 8.28
C SER A 186 0.26 -10.32 9.25
N TYR A 187 1.21 -9.65 9.88
CA TYR A 187 2.08 -10.21 10.91
C TYR A 187 1.30 -10.66 12.15
N LEU A 188 0.36 -9.84 12.61
CA LEU A 188 -0.52 -10.20 13.74
C LEU A 188 -1.34 -11.45 13.41
N VAL A 189 -1.94 -11.51 12.22
CA VAL A 189 -2.73 -12.67 11.75
C VAL A 189 -1.88 -13.94 11.65
N ASP A 190 -0.64 -13.86 11.17
CA ASP A 190 0.23 -15.04 11.04
C ASP A 190 0.63 -15.66 12.39
N ASN A 191 0.71 -14.82 13.43
CA ASN A 191 1.08 -15.22 14.79
C ASN A 191 -0.11 -15.56 15.69
N PHE A 192 -1.30 -15.07 15.39
CA PHE A 192 -2.49 -15.29 16.21
C PHE A 192 -2.80 -16.77 16.43
N GLY A 193 -3.10 -17.14 17.68
CA GLY A 193 -3.31 -18.52 18.10
C GLY A 193 -2.02 -19.33 18.31
N LYS A 194 -0.84 -18.83 17.92
CA LYS A 194 0.45 -19.55 18.00
C LYS A 194 1.42 -18.91 18.97
N ASN A 195 1.57 -17.60 18.87
CA ASN A 195 2.44 -16.77 19.68
C ASN A 195 1.66 -15.59 20.24
N ILE A 196 2.15 -15.02 21.34
CA ILE A 196 1.63 -13.78 21.92
C ILE A 196 2.72 -12.70 21.85
N ILE A 197 2.37 -11.53 21.33
CA ILE A 197 3.31 -10.41 21.21
C ILE A 197 3.32 -9.65 22.55
N SER A 198 4.52 -9.44 23.09
CA SER A 198 4.68 -8.76 24.38
C SER A 198 4.47 -7.25 24.25
N GLY A 199 3.77 -6.65 25.21
CA GLY A 199 3.53 -5.21 25.25
C GLY A 199 3.57 -4.64 26.66
N GLN A 200 3.92 -3.36 26.74
CA GLN A 200 3.97 -2.59 27.97
C GLN A 200 3.39 -1.20 27.70
N GLN A 201 2.45 -0.77 28.54
CA GLN A 201 2.03 0.63 28.60
C GLN A 201 3.10 1.40 29.37
N ASP A 202 3.53 2.52 28.82
CA ASP A 202 4.49 3.40 29.46
C ASP A 202 4.23 4.84 28.97
N ASP A 203 4.99 5.83 29.43
CA ASP A 203 4.81 7.20 28.95
C ASP A 203 6.13 8.00 28.88
N ALA A 204 6.08 9.16 28.21
CA ALA A 204 7.24 10.04 28.14
C ALA A 204 7.59 10.70 29.50
N ASN A 205 6.61 10.84 30.40
CA ASN A 205 6.78 11.56 31.66
C ASN A 205 7.59 10.76 32.69
N ASN A 206 7.51 9.43 32.64
CA ASN A 206 8.28 8.54 33.50
C ASN A 206 9.58 8.02 32.85
N ASP A 207 9.89 8.48 31.63
CA ASP A 207 11.07 8.08 30.86
C ASP A 207 11.14 6.55 30.65
N LEU A 208 10.04 5.94 30.21
CA LEU A 208 9.95 4.51 29.92
C LEU A 208 10.43 3.60 31.06
N ALA A 209 10.05 3.91 32.30
CA ALA A 209 10.60 3.26 33.49
C ALA A 209 10.31 1.74 33.51
N ASP A 210 9.11 1.33 33.10
CA ASP A 210 8.68 -0.07 33.14
C ASP A 210 9.33 -0.87 32.01
N VAL A 211 9.42 -0.30 30.81
CA VAL A 211 10.17 -0.90 29.69
C VAL A 211 11.64 -1.11 30.07
N LYS A 212 12.28 -0.12 30.71
CA LYS A 212 13.66 -0.22 31.19
C LYS A 212 13.80 -1.31 32.25
N TYR A 213 12.87 -1.38 33.20
CA TYR A 213 12.86 -2.42 34.23
C TYR A 213 12.79 -3.83 33.62
N ILE A 214 11.89 -4.06 32.66
CA ILE A 214 11.78 -5.34 31.95
C ILE A 214 13.10 -5.71 31.29
N LYS A 215 13.73 -4.75 30.59
CA LYS A 215 15.01 -4.96 29.91
C LYS A 215 16.14 -5.32 30.87
N GLU A 216 16.23 -4.62 31.99
CA GLU A 216 17.24 -4.90 33.02
C GLU A 216 17.05 -6.27 33.68
N LEU A 217 15.80 -6.67 33.95
CA LEU A 217 15.48 -7.91 34.65
C LEU A 217 15.61 -9.15 33.75
N THR A 218 15.14 -9.04 32.50
CA THR A 218 14.93 -10.19 31.60
C THR A 218 15.93 -10.25 30.45
N GLY A 219 16.61 -9.13 30.15
CA GLY A 219 17.45 -8.99 28.96
C GLY A 219 16.68 -8.76 27.66
N LYS A 220 15.35 -8.68 27.71
CA LYS A 220 14.44 -8.56 26.57
C LYS A 220 13.62 -7.28 26.64
N THR A 221 13.18 -6.77 25.51
CA THR A 221 12.36 -5.55 25.43
C THR A 221 10.95 -5.91 24.93
N PRO A 222 9.85 -5.37 25.51
CA PRO A 222 8.51 -5.60 24.95
C PRO A 222 8.46 -5.19 23.47
N ALA A 223 7.70 -5.92 22.66
CA ALA A 223 7.56 -5.65 21.22
C ALA A 223 6.63 -4.46 20.94
N ILE A 224 5.56 -4.32 21.75
CA ILE A 224 4.59 -3.24 21.67
C ILE A 224 4.85 -2.21 22.78
N LEU A 225 4.85 -0.94 22.41
CA LEU A 225 4.74 0.17 23.35
C LEU A 225 3.31 0.73 23.30
N GLY A 226 2.60 0.62 24.41
CA GLY A 226 1.30 1.25 24.63
C GLY A 226 1.48 2.66 25.17
N LEU A 227 0.76 3.62 24.59
CA LEU A 227 0.84 5.05 24.90
C LEU A 227 -0.57 5.66 24.97
N ASP A 228 -0.67 6.92 25.38
CA ASP A 228 -1.97 7.60 25.53
C ASP A 228 -2.01 8.99 24.87
N LEU A 229 -3.13 9.29 24.21
CA LEU A 229 -3.38 10.63 23.66
C LEU A 229 -4.13 11.57 24.61
N MET A 230 -4.33 11.15 25.88
CA MET A 230 -5.02 11.90 26.94
C MET A 230 -4.63 13.37 27.01
N ASP A 231 -3.33 13.65 27.10
CA ASP A 231 -2.81 15.01 27.30
C ASP A 231 -2.81 15.87 26.02
N TYR A 232 -3.24 15.32 24.89
CA TYR A 232 -3.59 16.07 23.68
C TYR A 232 -5.08 16.47 23.62
N SER A 233 -5.94 15.98 24.53
CA SER A 233 -7.33 16.42 24.61
C SER A 233 -7.39 17.95 24.81
N PRO A 234 -8.12 18.71 23.96
CA PRO A 234 -8.15 20.17 24.05
C PRO A 234 -8.52 20.71 25.44
N SER A 235 -9.45 20.05 26.15
CA SER A 235 -9.82 20.45 27.52
C SER A 235 -8.66 20.37 28.53
N ARG A 236 -7.68 19.49 28.31
CA ARG A 236 -6.45 19.40 29.12
C ARG A 236 -5.39 20.39 28.63
N VAL A 237 -5.22 20.53 27.32
CA VAL A 237 -4.30 21.49 26.69
C VAL A 237 -4.63 22.93 27.11
N GLU A 238 -5.92 23.29 27.14
CA GLU A 238 -6.41 24.59 27.64
C GLU A 238 -6.00 24.87 29.09
N ARG A 239 -5.66 23.83 29.86
CA ARG A 239 -5.21 23.89 31.26
C ARG A 239 -3.71 23.64 31.42
N GLY A 240 -2.98 23.59 30.31
CA GLY A 240 -1.51 23.54 30.28
C GLY A 240 -0.91 22.13 30.28
N ALA A 241 -1.70 21.07 30.02
CA ALA A 241 -1.16 19.74 29.78
C ALA A 241 -0.30 19.72 28.50
N VAL A 242 0.78 18.93 28.52
CA VAL A 242 1.71 18.75 27.40
C VAL A 242 2.09 17.28 27.35
N SER A 243 2.00 16.66 26.18
CA SER A 243 2.44 15.28 25.92
C SER A 243 3.54 15.22 24.87
N HIS A 244 4.41 14.23 25.02
CA HIS A 244 5.46 13.86 24.08
C HIS A 244 5.32 12.40 23.60
N ASP A 245 4.17 11.76 23.87
CA ASP A 245 3.98 10.34 23.57
C ASP A 245 4.01 10.05 22.06
N VAL A 246 3.60 11.00 21.22
CA VAL A 246 3.74 10.86 19.75
C VAL A 246 5.21 10.85 19.33
N ASP A 247 6.06 11.65 19.99
CA ASP A 247 7.50 11.65 19.71
C ASP A 247 8.12 10.30 20.13
N LEU A 248 7.69 9.79 21.28
CA LEU A 248 8.12 8.49 21.79
C LEU A 248 7.67 7.33 20.89
N ALA A 249 6.46 7.40 20.34
CA ALA A 249 5.98 6.45 19.35
C ALA A 249 6.83 6.42 18.08
N LEU A 250 7.23 7.59 17.58
CA LEU A 250 8.14 7.69 16.42
C LEU A 250 9.50 7.04 16.75
N GLU A 251 10.10 7.38 17.89
CA GLU A 251 11.36 6.78 18.34
C GLU A 251 11.26 5.25 18.55
N TRP A 252 10.11 4.77 18.99
CA TRP A 252 9.86 3.34 19.16
C TRP A 252 9.73 2.62 17.82
N SER A 253 9.00 3.21 16.88
CA SER A 253 8.86 2.67 15.52
C SER A 253 10.21 2.64 14.79
N GLU A 254 11.09 3.62 14.98
CA GLU A 254 12.46 3.61 14.44
C GLU A 254 13.30 2.41 14.92
N LYS A 255 12.99 1.88 16.12
CA LYS A 255 13.63 0.67 16.66
C LYS A 255 13.00 -0.62 16.10
N GLY A 256 12.00 -0.52 15.23
CA GLY A 256 11.23 -1.64 14.68
C GLY A 256 10.08 -2.11 15.58
N GLY A 257 9.75 -1.34 16.63
CA GLY A 257 8.69 -1.68 17.57
C GLY A 257 7.29 -1.36 17.05
N ILE A 258 6.29 -2.01 17.63
CA ILE A 258 4.87 -1.79 17.32
C ILE A 258 4.32 -0.71 18.28
N VAL A 259 3.52 0.21 17.75
CA VAL A 259 2.92 1.31 18.52
C VAL A 259 1.43 1.03 18.74
N ALA A 260 0.99 1.20 19.98
CA ALA A 260 -0.42 1.18 20.35
C ALA A 260 -0.79 2.48 21.08
N PHE A 261 -1.97 3.02 20.78
CA PHE A 261 -2.51 4.19 21.46
C PHE A 261 -3.91 3.91 22.00
N ALA A 262 -4.08 4.18 23.29
CA ALA A 262 -5.38 4.44 23.90
C ALA A 262 -5.65 5.95 23.91
N TRP A 263 -6.86 6.31 24.30
CA TRP A 263 -7.21 7.70 24.56
C TRP A 263 -8.13 7.82 25.76
N HIS A 264 -7.57 8.19 26.92
CA HIS A 264 -8.37 8.66 28.05
C HIS A 264 -8.95 10.04 27.72
N TRP A 265 -10.02 10.06 26.93
CA TRP A 265 -10.60 11.29 26.40
C TRP A 265 -11.19 12.13 27.53
N ASN A 266 -10.48 13.20 27.90
CA ASN A 266 -11.00 14.15 28.89
C ASN A 266 -12.15 14.95 28.27
N ALA A 267 -13.33 14.93 28.88
CA ALA A 267 -14.53 15.52 28.29
C ALA A 267 -14.31 16.97 27.81
N PRO A 268 -14.89 17.36 26.66
CA PRO A 268 -14.57 18.65 26.03
C PRO A 268 -15.03 19.86 26.86
N LYS A 269 -16.09 19.69 27.64
CA LYS A 269 -16.68 20.71 28.52
C LYS A 269 -17.41 20.06 29.71
N ASP A 270 -18.02 20.88 30.55
CA ASP A 270 -18.84 20.49 31.69
C ASP A 270 -18.13 19.65 32.76
N LEU A 271 -16.81 19.83 32.85
CA LEU A 271 -15.95 19.31 33.92
C LEU A 271 -16.37 19.92 35.27
N LEU A 272 -16.44 19.08 36.31
CA LEU A 272 -16.80 19.54 37.65
C LEU A 272 -15.72 20.45 38.25
N ASP A 273 -14.45 20.07 38.04
CA ASP A 273 -13.26 20.81 38.48
C ASP A 273 -13.31 21.22 39.96
N THR A 274 -13.59 20.24 40.82
CA THR A 274 -13.59 20.38 42.29
C THR A 274 -12.33 19.76 42.90
N GLU A 275 -12.16 19.90 44.22
CA GLU A 275 -11.02 19.26 44.92
C GLU A 275 -11.10 17.73 44.83
N GLU A 276 -12.30 17.17 44.95
CA GLU A 276 -12.54 15.72 44.84
C GLU A 276 -12.56 15.23 43.39
N GLN A 277 -12.96 16.08 42.44
CA GLN A 277 -13.07 15.77 41.01
C GLN A 277 -12.36 16.84 40.18
N PRO A 278 -11.02 16.86 40.22
CA PRO A 278 -10.23 17.88 39.53
C PRO A 278 -10.37 17.74 38.02
N TRP A 279 -10.16 18.83 37.25
CA TRP A 279 -10.33 18.80 35.79
C TRP A 279 -9.58 17.67 35.07
N TRP A 280 -8.45 17.21 35.60
CA TRP A 280 -7.66 16.14 35.02
C TRP A 280 -8.30 14.76 35.23
N SER A 281 -9.26 14.58 36.13
CA SER A 281 -10.05 13.34 36.18
C SER A 281 -11.20 13.32 35.17
N GLY A 282 -11.33 14.35 34.33
CA GLY A 282 -12.48 14.63 33.44
C GLY A 282 -12.81 13.61 32.35
N PHE A 283 -12.07 12.51 32.25
CA PHE A 283 -12.44 11.34 31.45
C PHE A 283 -13.41 10.41 32.21
N TYR A 284 -13.43 10.46 33.54
CA TYR A 284 -14.39 9.71 34.36
C TYR A 284 -15.78 10.35 34.32
N THR A 285 -16.81 9.49 34.35
CA THR A 285 -18.23 9.84 34.40
C THR A 285 -18.56 10.71 35.62
N ASP A 286 -17.91 10.48 36.76
CA ASP A 286 -18.16 11.22 38.00
C ASP A 286 -17.45 12.57 38.07
N ALA A 287 -16.57 12.88 37.10
CA ALA A 287 -15.80 14.12 37.01
C ALA A 287 -16.37 15.13 35.98
N THR A 288 -17.45 14.77 35.27
CA THR A 288 -18.08 15.62 34.26
C THR A 288 -19.60 15.45 34.25
N THR A 289 -20.31 16.49 33.82
CA THR A 289 -21.75 16.41 33.51
C THR A 289 -22.04 16.38 32.01
N PHE A 290 -21.01 16.20 31.18
CA PHE A 290 -21.14 16.11 29.73
C PHE A 290 -22.06 14.96 29.30
N ASP A 291 -23.04 15.24 28.44
CA ASP A 291 -24.05 14.28 28.01
C ASP A 291 -23.80 13.79 26.58
N VAL A 292 -23.15 12.64 26.45
CA VAL A 292 -22.84 12.02 25.14
C VAL A 292 -24.10 11.64 24.36
N GLU A 293 -25.18 11.24 25.03
CA GLU A 293 -26.44 10.90 24.36
C GLU A 293 -27.06 12.16 23.73
N TYR A 294 -27.06 13.27 24.46
CA TYR A 294 -27.51 14.55 23.92
C TYR A 294 -26.67 14.96 22.72
N ALA A 295 -25.33 14.93 22.84
CA ALA A 295 -24.44 15.30 21.75
C ALA A 295 -24.68 14.44 20.50
N MET A 296 -24.77 13.12 20.64
CA MET A 296 -24.99 12.20 19.50
C MET A 296 -26.37 12.32 18.86
N ASN A 297 -27.37 12.80 19.59
CA ASN A 297 -28.73 13.01 19.06
C ASN A 297 -28.95 14.41 18.47
N HIS A 298 -28.01 15.35 18.65
CA HIS A 298 -28.10 16.73 18.20
C HIS A 298 -26.80 17.18 17.50
N PRO A 299 -26.54 16.74 16.25
CA PRO A 299 -25.29 17.04 15.54
C PRO A 299 -25.05 18.54 15.28
N GLU A 300 -26.09 19.36 15.33
CA GLU A 300 -26.04 20.82 15.25
C GLU A 300 -25.62 21.50 16.57
N SER A 301 -25.60 20.77 17.68
CA SER A 301 -25.28 21.30 19.00
C SER A 301 -23.80 21.64 19.17
N GLU A 302 -23.52 22.59 20.07
CA GLU A 302 -22.14 22.89 20.48
C GLU A 302 -21.43 21.64 21.03
N ASP A 303 -22.15 20.82 21.80
CA ASP A 303 -21.66 19.56 22.37
C ASP A 303 -21.08 18.63 21.31
N TYR A 304 -21.82 18.41 20.20
CA TYR A 304 -21.32 17.61 19.08
C TYR A 304 -20.14 18.28 18.39
N GLN A 305 -20.17 19.60 18.17
CA GLN A 305 -19.08 20.31 17.52
C GLN A 305 -17.77 20.25 18.35
N LEU A 306 -17.88 20.26 19.68
CA LEU A 306 -16.74 20.09 20.56
C LEU A 306 -16.18 18.66 20.54
N LEU A 307 -17.03 17.64 20.39
CA LEU A 307 -16.54 16.27 20.16
C LEU A 307 -15.75 16.17 18.86
N ILE A 308 -16.25 16.78 17.79
CA ILE A 308 -15.51 16.85 16.51
C ILE A 308 -14.20 17.62 16.66
N ARG A 309 -14.19 18.76 17.37
CA ARG A 309 -12.95 19.52 17.67
C ARG A 309 -11.89 18.63 18.31
N ASP A 310 -12.28 17.86 19.32
CA ASP A 310 -11.35 16.99 20.05
C ASP A 310 -10.83 15.86 19.14
N ILE A 311 -11.71 15.22 18.37
CA ILE A 311 -11.31 14.20 17.39
C ILE A 311 -10.35 14.78 16.34
N ASP A 312 -10.61 16.00 15.84
CA ASP A 312 -9.76 16.68 14.87
C ASP A 312 -8.37 16.99 15.46
N ALA A 313 -8.29 17.38 16.75
CA ALA A 313 -7.01 17.59 17.44
C ALA A 313 -6.20 16.30 17.61
N ILE A 314 -6.88 15.18 17.89
CA ILE A 314 -6.25 13.86 17.93
C ILE A 314 -5.83 13.39 16.53
N ALA A 315 -6.62 13.70 15.49
CA ALA A 315 -6.28 13.40 14.12
C ALA A 315 -4.98 14.06 13.67
N GLU A 316 -4.67 15.27 14.15
CA GLU A 316 -3.38 15.92 13.90
C GLU A 316 -2.21 15.11 14.46
N GLN A 317 -2.36 14.51 15.65
CA GLN A 317 -1.32 13.68 16.25
C GLN A 317 -1.13 12.36 15.50
N LEU A 318 -2.22 11.67 15.18
CA LEU A 318 -2.20 10.44 14.38
C LEU A 318 -1.66 10.67 12.96
N ARG A 319 -1.88 11.85 12.38
CA ARG A 319 -1.32 12.25 11.08
C ARG A 319 0.20 12.32 11.11
N ARG A 320 0.80 12.83 12.18
CA ARG A 320 2.27 12.87 12.32
C ARG A 320 2.87 11.46 12.24
N LEU A 321 2.21 10.47 12.81
CA LEU A 321 2.62 9.06 12.71
C LEU A 321 2.43 8.53 11.27
N GLN A 322 1.31 8.86 10.62
CA GLN A 322 1.07 8.46 9.23
C GLN A 322 2.11 9.04 8.26
N GLU A 323 2.50 10.31 8.43
CA GLU A 323 3.50 10.98 7.60
C GLU A 323 4.87 10.32 7.66
N GLU A 324 5.18 9.66 8.77
CA GLU A 324 6.39 8.85 8.98
C GLU A 324 6.16 7.35 8.74
N ASN A 325 5.03 6.98 8.10
CA ASN A 325 4.63 5.60 7.77
C ASN A 325 4.51 4.67 8.99
N VAL A 326 4.15 5.21 10.15
CA VAL A 326 3.99 4.43 11.39
C VAL A 326 2.55 3.91 11.51
N PRO A 327 2.34 2.58 11.48
CA PRO A 327 1.04 1.99 11.75
C PRO A 327 0.70 2.01 13.25
N VAL A 328 -0.57 2.16 13.60
CA VAL A 328 -1.03 2.32 14.99
C VAL A 328 -2.13 1.32 15.33
N LEU A 329 -1.94 0.57 16.42
CA LEU A 329 -3.04 -0.13 17.09
C LEU A 329 -3.87 0.89 17.85
N TRP A 330 -4.98 1.33 17.24
CA TRP A 330 -5.80 2.44 17.72
C TRP A 330 -6.99 1.93 18.53
N ARG A 331 -6.99 2.22 19.84
CA ARG A 331 -7.98 1.72 20.81
C ARG A 331 -8.68 2.88 21.53
N PRO A 332 -9.55 3.65 20.86
CA PRO A 332 -10.31 4.72 21.50
C PRO A 332 -11.52 4.17 22.27
N LEU A 333 -12.15 5.00 23.10
CA LEU A 333 -13.40 4.68 23.79
C LEU A 333 -13.36 3.34 24.55
N HIS A 334 -12.21 3.02 25.15
CA HIS A 334 -11.99 1.74 25.82
C HIS A 334 -12.86 1.59 27.06
N GLU A 335 -13.06 0.34 27.49
CA GLU A 335 -13.84 -0.06 28.68
C GLU A 335 -15.26 0.55 28.72
N ALA A 336 -15.87 0.79 27.55
CA ALA A 336 -17.14 1.49 27.46
C ALA A 336 -18.26 0.81 28.27
N GLU A 337 -18.30 -0.53 28.27
CA GLU A 337 -19.32 -1.31 28.98
C GLU A 337 -19.30 -1.12 30.50
N GLY A 338 -18.18 -0.69 31.06
CA GLY A 338 -18.03 -0.40 32.49
C GLY A 338 -18.75 0.86 32.95
N GLY A 339 -18.97 1.82 32.04
CA GLY A 339 -19.70 3.06 32.30
C GLY A 339 -18.99 4.08 33.22
N TRP A 340 -17.80 3.76 33.73
CA TRP A 340 -17.00 4.69 34.53
C TRP A 340 -16.34 5.80 33.72
N PHE A 341 -16.22 5.64 32.40
CA PHE A 341 -15.84 6.71 31.49
C PHE A 341 -17.06 7.34 30.81
N TRP A 342 -17.00 8.66 30.58
CA TRP A 342 -18.18 9.42 30.15
C TRP A 342 -18.77 8.94 28.81
N TRP A 343 -17.95 8.35 27.93
CA TRP A 343 -18.41 7.81 26.64
C TRP A 343 -19.27 6.56 26.79
N GLY A 344 -19.18 5.85 27.91
CA GLY A 344 -20.02 4.70 28.25
C GLY A 344 -21.18 5.03 29.21
N ALA A 345 -21.22 6.24 29.77
CA ALA A 345 -22.16 6.60 30.85
C ALA A 345 -23.66 6.49 30.49
N LYS A 346 -23.99 6.51 29.19
CA LYS A 346 -25.37 6.52 28.68
C LYS A 346 -25.77 5.20 27.99
N GLY A 347 -25.01 4.13 28.24
CA GLY A 347 -25.25 2.82 27.66
C GLY A 347 -24.74 2.70 26.21
N PRO A 348 -25.00 1.55 25.56
CA PRO A 348 -24.31 1.17 24.33
C PRO A 348 -24.65 2.02 23.11
N GLU A 349 -25.90 2.51 22.98
CA GLU A 349 -26.36 3.15 21.75
C GLU A 349 -25.64 4.48 21.44
N PRO A 350 -25.47 5.40 22.41
CA PRO A 350 -24.64 6.59 22.22
C PRO A 350 -23.16 6.27 21.96
N THR A 351 -22.59 5.27 22.64
CA THR A 351 -21.18 4.88 22.43
C THR A 351 -20.94 4.35 21.02
N ILE A 352 -21.81 3.47 20.51
CA ILE A 352 -21.71 2.94 19.15
C ILE A 352 -21.83 4.06 18.12
N LYS A 353 -22.73 5.04 18.33
CA LYS A 353 -22.81 6.23 17.47
C LYS A 353 -21.50 7.01 17.48
N LEU A 354 -20.94 7.27 18.66
CA LEU A 354 -19.68 8.01 18.82
C LEU A 354 -18.49 7.28 18.17
N TRP A 355 -18.41 5.94 18.32
CA TRP A 355 -17.40 5.12 17.65
C TRP A 355 -17.46 5.30 16.13
N LYS A 356 -18.66 5.22 15.54
CA LYS A 356 -18.86 5.37 14.09
C LYS A 356 -18.55 6.79 13.61
N VAL A 357 -18.93 7.81 14.39
CA VAL A 357 -18.55 9.21 14.11
C VAL A 357 -17.02 9.35 14.11
N MET A 358 -16.33 8.78 15.09
CA MET A 358 -14.87 8.83 15.16
C MET A 358 -14.23 8.07 13.99
N TYR A 359 -14.73 6.88 13.65
CA TYR A 359 -14.27 6.13 12.48
C TYR A 359 -14.40 6.94 11.19
N ASP A 360 -15.59 7.48 10.92
CA ASP A 360 -15.82 8.28 9.73
C ASP A 360 -14.96 9.57 9.73
N ARG A 361 -14.78 10.20 10.89
CA ARG A 361 -13.98 11.42 10.99
C ARG A 361 -12.50 11.16 10.78
N LEU A 362 -11.92 10.15 11.44
CA LEU A 362 -10.49 9.83 11.33
C LEU A 362 -10.16 9.17 9.99
N THR A 363 -10.90 8.13 9.60
CA THR A 363 -10.57 7.33 8.41
C THR A 363 -11.09 7.97 7.12
N ASN A 364 -12.34 8.44 7.06
CA ASN A 364 -12.93 8.93 5.81
C ASN A 364 -12.69 10.43 5.58
N TYR A 365 -12.78 11.26 6.62
CA TYR A 365 -12.60 12.71 6.48
C TYR A 365 -11.12 13.14 6.58
N HIS A 366 -10.38 12.64 7.57
CA HIS A 366 -8.96 12.96 7.73
C HIS A 366 -8.00 12.10 6.91
N GLU A 367 -8.51 11.04 6.28
CA GLU A 367 -7.75 10.07 5.49
C GLU A 367 -6.58 9.43 6.29
N LEU A 368 -6.84 9.14 7.57
CA LEU A 368 -5.93 8.36 8.41
C LEU A 368 -6.12 6.87 8.11
N ASN A 369 -5.23 6.40 7.24
CA ASN A 369 -5.13 5.05 6.72
C ASN A 369 -4.08 4.20 7.46
N ASN A 370 -3.39 4.76 8.46
CA ASN A 370 -2.39 4.05 9.24
C ASN A 370 -2.96 3.32 10.48
N LEU A 371 -4.28 3.39 10.72
CA LEU A 371 -4.93 2.90 11.93
C LEU A 371 -5.46 1.46 11.78
N ILE A 372 -5.24 0.63 12.80
CA ILE A 372 -5.89 -0.67 13.03
C ILE A 372 -6.85 -0.49 14.21
N TRP A 373 -8.15 -0.62 13.98
CA TRP A 373 -9.18 -0.27 14.97
C TRP A 373 -9.43 -1.40 15.98
N VAL A 374 -9.20 -1.11 17.25
CA VAL A 374 -9.27 -2.07 18.36
C VAL A 374 -10.44 -1.75 19.28
N TRP A 375 -11.48 -2.59 19.28
CA TRP A 375 -12.66 -2.44 20.13
C TRP A 375 -12.47 -3.16 21.47
N ASN A 376 -12.88 -2.53 22.57
CA ASN A 376 -12.64 -3.03 23.92
C ASN A 376 -13.95 -3.20 24.73
N SER A 377 -14.58 -4.36 24.57
CA SER A 377 -15.74 -4.83 25.33
C SER A 377 -16.11 -6.24 24.87
N VAL A 378 -16.53 -7.09 25.82
CA VAL A 378 -16.94 -8.47 25.54
C VAL A 378 -18.45 -8.58 25.30
N ASP A 379 -19.24 -7.59 25.74
CA ASP A 379 -20.69 -7.58 25.62
C ASP A 379 -21.17 -7.27 24.18
N PRO A 380 -21.91 -8.20 23.53
CA PRO A 380 -22.46 -7.98 22.20
C PRO A 380 -23.35 -6.74 22.06
N ALA A 381 -23.98 -6.26 23.14
CA ALA A 381 -24.81 -5.06 23.10
C ALA A 381 -24.02 -3.79 22.77
N TRP A 382 -22.71 -3.77 23.05
CA TRP A 382 -21.84 -2.61 22.85
C TRP A 382 -21.06 -2.65 21.54
N TYR A 383 -21.09 -3.76 20.82
CA TYR A 383 -20.25 -3.98 19.64
C TYR A 383 -20.63 -3.06 18.46
N PRO A 384 -19.71 -2.24 17.93
CA PRO A 384 -20.01 -1.34 16.82
C PRO A 384 -20.35 -2.03 15.49
N GLY A 385 -19.90 -3.28 15.33
CA GLY A 385 -20.09 -4.13 14.15
C GLY A 385 -18.81 -4.39 13.35
N ASP A 386 -18.82 -5.48 12.58
CA ASP A 386 -17.67 -6.01 11.84
C ASP A 386 -17.01 -5.01 10.86
N ASP A 387 -17.79 -4.07 10.33
CA ASP A 387 -17.32 -3.06 9.36
C ASP A 387 -16.54 -1.91 10.02
N TYR A 388 -16.51 -1.84 11.35
CA TYR A 388 -15.92 -0.74 12.13
C TYR A 388 -14.83 -1.20 13.11
N VAL A 389 -14.49 -2.48 13.14
CA VAL A 389 -13.54 -3.06 14.10
C VAL A 389 -12.59 -4.04 13.40
N ASP A 390 -11.27 -3.90 13.60
CA ASP A 390 -10.26 -4.84 13.10
C ASP A 390 -9.91 -5.91 14.14
N ILE A 391 -9.79 -5.51 15.42
CA ILE A 391 -9.41 -6.36 16.55
C ILE A 391 -10.43 -6.18 17.68
N VAL A 392 -10.84 -7.28 18.31
CA VAL A 392 -11.66 -7.25 19.52
C VAL A 392 -10.77 -7.53 20.74
N SER A 393 -11.03 -6.85 21.86
CA SER A 393 -10.21 -6.95 23.05
C SER A 393 -11.01 -6.79 24.33
N PHE A 394 -10.34 -7.07 25.44
CA PHE A 394 -10.78 -6.72 26.79
C PHE A 394 -9.56 -6.36 27.65
N ASP A 395 -9.83 -5.71 28.78
CA ASP A 395 -8.81 -5.30 29.74
C ASP A 395 -8.89 -6.19 31.00
N SER A 396 -7.74 -6.69 31.46
CA SER A 396 -7.65 -7.85 32.36
C SER A 396 -7.02 -7.53 33.72
N TYR A 397 -7.84 -7.43 34.76
CA TYR A 397 -7.40 -7.14 36.13
C TYR A 397 -7.89 -8.16 37.18
N PRO A 398 -7.53 -9.46 37.08
CA PRO A 398 -8.04 -10.54 37.94
C PRO A 398 -7.43 -10.58 39.36
N GLY A 399 -6.75 -9.50 39.78
CA GLY A 399 -5.99 -9.41 41.04
C GLY A 399 -4.51 -9.80 40.91
N ALA A 400 -3.66 -9.25 41.78
CA ALA A 400 -2.22 -9.44 41.75
C ALA A 400 -1.82 -10.94 41.74
N TYR A 401 -0.81 -11.29 40.96
CA TYR A 401 -0.27 -12.66 40.83
C TYR A 401 -1.25 -13.72 40.29
N ASN A 402 -2.43 -13.32 39.81
CA ASN A 402 -3.35 -14.22 39.13
C ASN A 402 -3.00 -14.33 37.64
N TYR A 403 -2.15 -15.28 37.29
CA TYR A 403 -1.66 -15.49 35.91
C TYR A 403 -2.60 -16.31 35.02
N SER A 404 -3.85 -16.55 35.46
CA SER A 404 -4.80 -17.34 34.69
C SER A 404 -5.13 -16.68 33.34
N PRO A 405 -5.41 -17.48 32.29
CA PRO A 405 -5.53 -16.98 30.92
C PRO A 405 -6.81 -16.18 30.63
N GLN A 406 -7.71 -16.02 31.61
CA GLN A 406 -9.03 -15.37 31.42
C GLN A 406 -9.85 -15.96 30.26
N ASN A 407 -9.87 -17.29 30.14
CA ASN A 407 -10.43 -17.98 28.98
C ASN A 407 -11.90 -17.65 28.68
N ASN A 408 -12.71 -17.32 29.68
CA ASN A 408 -14.12 -16.97 29.45
C ASN A 408 -14.26 -15.69 28.61
N ASN A 409 -13.41 -14.68 28.86
CA ASN A 409 -13.40 -13.46 28.06
C ASN A 409 -12.84 -13.72 26.65
N TYR A 410 -11.83 -14.58 26.52
CA TYR A 410 -11.33 -15.00 25.22
C TYR A 410 -12.44 -15.65 24.38
N GLU A 411 -13.17 -16.62 24.93
CA GLU A 411 -14.27 -17.29 24.23
C GLU A 411 -15.42 -16.34 23.90
N ALA A 412 -15.77 -15.43 24.81
CA ALA A 412 -16.76 -14.40 24.52
C ALA A 412 -16.35 -13.53 23.32
N LEU A 413 -15.07 -13.19 23.17
CA LEU A 413 -14.56 -12.43 22.02
C LEU A 413 -14.48 -13.26 20.73
N VAL A 414 -14.22 -14.57 20.83
CA VAL A 414 -14.35 -15.51 19.70
C VAL A 414 -15.79 -15.49 19.19
N ASP A 415 -16.78 -15.63 20.09
CA ASP A 415 -18.19 -15.64 19.73
C ASP A 415 -18.66 -14.29 19.19
N LEU A 416 -18.27 -13.20 19.85
CA LEU A 416 -18.60 -11.82 19.45
C LEU A 416 -18.20 -11.53 18.01
N SER A 417 -17.00 -11.96 17.63
CA SER A 417 -16.43 -11.75 16.30
C SER A 417 -16.72 -12.88 15.31
N SER A 418 -17.51 -13.88 15.72
CA SER A 418 -17.73 -15.12 14.94
C SER A 418 -16.41 -15.76 14.46
N ASN A 419 -15.37 -15.71 15.28
CA ASN A 419 -14.00 -16.20 15.00
C ASN A 419 -13.31 -15.55 13.79
N LYS A 420 -13.71 -14.33 13.38
CA LYS A 420 -13.18 -13.62 12.19
C LYS A 420 -12.26 -12.45 12.51
N LYS A 421 -12.12 -12.07 13.77
CA LYS A 421 -11.27 -10.95 14.22
C LYS A 421 -10.15 -11.47 15.11
N LEU A 422 -9.05 -10.72 15.17
CA LEU A 422 -8.00 -10.96 16.16
C LEU A 422 -8.55 -10.66 17.56
N ILE A 423 -8.04 -11.38 18.56
CA ILE A 423 -8.39 -11.19 19.97
C ILE A 423 -7.15 -10.74 20.72
N ALA A 424 -7.25 -9.64 21.46
CA ALA A 424 -6.13 -9.08 22.23
C ALA A 424 -6.49 -8.83 23.70
N MET A 425 -5.47 -8.86 24.56
CA MET A 425 -5.54 -8.41 25.94
C MET A 425 -4.93 -7.02 26.01
N THR A 426 -5.72 -5.99 25.75
CA THR A 426 -5.21 -4.64 25.45
C THR A 426 -4.71 -3.88 26.66
N GLU A 427 -5.14 -4.28 27.84
CA GLU A 427 -4.51 -3.96 29.12
C GLU A 427 -4.50 -5.19 30.02
N ASN A 428 -3.49 -5.28 30.88
CA ASN A 428 -3.48 -6.26 31.96
C ASN A 428 -2.69 -5.79 33.19
N GLY A 429 -3.08 -6.27 34.36
CA GLY A 429 -2.25 -6.23 35.56
C GLY A 429 -1.22 -7.37 35.55
N PRO A 430 -1.56 -8.58 36.03
CA PRO A 430 -0.73 -9.76 35.85
C PRO A 430 -0.69 -10.21 34.39
N ILE A 431 0.48 -10.58 33.89
CA ILE A 431 0.64 -11.15 32.54
C ILE A 431 0.21 -12.62 32.60
N PRO A 432 -0.68 -13.09 31.71
CA PRO A 432 -1.09 -14.50 31.70
C PRO A 432 0.11 -15.44 31.45
N ASP A 433 0.11 -16.59 32.10
CA ASP A 433 1.17 -17.58 31.90
C ASP A 433 1.10 -18.18 30.48
N PRO A 434 2.16 -18.07 29.65
CA PRO A 434 2.14 -18.57 28.29
C PRO A 434 1.94 -20.08 28.18
N ASP A 435 2.37 -20.87 29.18
CA ASP A 435 2.07 -22.31 29.23
C ASP A 435 0.57 -22.57 29.41
N MET A 436 -0.12 -21.70 30.16
CA MET A 436 -1.57 -21.78 30.34
C MET A 436 -2.30 -21.29 29.10
N LEU A 437 -1.86 -20.20 28.48
CA LEU A 437 -2.44 -19.71 27.21
C LEU A 437 -2.44 -20.80 26.13
N ASP A 438 -1.30 -21.48 25.95
CA ASP A 438 -1.17 -22.56 24.99
C ASP A 438 -2.08 -23.74 25.34
N ARG A 439 -2.09 -24.11 26.62
CA ARG A 439 -2.88 -25.24 27.10
C ARG A 439 -4.36 -25.01 26.94
N TYR A 440 -4.87 -23.82 27.28
CA TYR A 440 -6.27 -23.43 27.17
C TYR A 440 -6.68 -23.05 25.74
N HIS A 441 -5.72 -23.02 24.81
CA HIS A 441 -5.90 -22.53 23.44
C HIS A 441 -6.48 -21.11 23.39
N SER A 442 -6.02 -20.26 24.30
CA SER A 442 -6.46 -18.87 24.45
C SER A 442 -5.33 -17.91 24.09
N MET A 443 -4.50 -18.26 23.11
CA MET A 443 -3.32 -17.47 22.74
C MET A 443 -3.76 -16.16 22.08
N TYR A 444 -3.85 -15.10 22.88
CA TYR A 444 -4.13 -13.73 22.43
C TYR A 444 -3.09 -13.26 21.42
N SER A 445 -3.49 -12.33 20.54
CA SER A 445 -2.58 -11.70 19.57
C SER A 445 -1.45 -10.95 20.28
N TYR A 446 -1.78 -10.23 21.36
CA TYR A 446 -0.83 -9.52 22.20
C TYR A 446 -1.40 -9.26 23.59
N PHE A 447 -0.51 -8.92 24.53
CA PHE A 447 -0.85 -8.32 25.81
C PHE A 447 -0.18 -6.95 25.95
N THR A 448 -0.74 -6.04 26.74
CA THR A 448 -0.08 -4.77 27.10
C THR A 448 -0.23 -4.53 28.61
N THR A 449 0.85 -4.67 29.37
CA THR A 449 0.77 -4.52 30.84
C THR A 449 0.64 -3.05 31.21
N TRP A 450 -0.26 -2.70 32.12
CA TRP A 450 -0.47 -1.31 32.52
C TRP A 450 0.73 -0.75 33.30
N ILE A 451 0.92 0.57 33.23
CA ILE A 451 1.99 1.29 33.90
C ILE A 451 1.96 1.06 35.42
N GLY A 452 3.12 0.83 36.03
CA GLY A 452 3.32 0.47 37.43
C GLY A 452 3.02 -0.99 37.77
N LEU A 453 2.05 -1.60 37.09
CA LEU A 453 1.58 -2.95 37.41
C LEU A 453 2.56 -4.06 37.00
N ILE A 454 3.57 -3.74 36.18
CA ILE A 454 4.65 -4.66 35.87
C ILE A 454 5.37 -5.14 37.14
N THR A 455 5.51 -4.30 38.16
CA THR A 455 6.17 -4.69 39.43
C THR A 455 5.18 -5.00 40.55
N GLU A 456 3.99 -4.41 40.53
CA GLU A 456 2.99 -4.61 41.60
C GLU A 456 2.29 -5.96 41.50
N ASN A 457 2.00 -6.41 40.27
CA ASN A 457 1.15 -7.57 40.01
C ASN A 457 1.89 -8.79 39.47
N ASN A 458 3.18 -8.66 39.14
CA ASN A 458 4.00 -9.72 38.55
C ASN A 458 5.26 -9.98 39.37
N SER A 459 5.54 -11.25 39.70
CA SER A 459 6.79 -11.62 40.36
C SER A 459 7.95 -11.57 39.37
N LYS A 460 9.17 -11.36 39.88
CA LYS A 460 10.37 -11.32 39.04
C LYS A 460 10.57 -12.63 38.30
N GLU A 461 10.33 -13.74 38.97
CA GLU A 461 10.43 -15.09 38.40
C GLU A 461 9.42 -15.28 37.26
N HIS A 462 8.20 -14.76 37.41
CA HIS A 462 7.19 -14.80 36.36
C HIS A 462 7.59 -13.96 35.15
N LEU A 463 8.06 -12.72 35.36
CA LEU A 463 8.53 -11.87 34.26
C LEU A 463 9.70 -12.52 33.50
N GLN A 464 10.66 -13.11 34.20
CA GLN A 464 11.76 -13.84 33.59
C GLN A 464 11.27 -15.04 32.79
N LYS A 465 10.27 -15.78 33.30
CA LYS A 465 9.63 -16.88 32.57
C LYS A 465 8.98 -16.37 31.29
N VAL A 466 8.08 -15.39 31.38
CA VAL A 466 7.29 -14.89 30.26
C VAL A 466 8.18 -14.35 29.14
N TYR A 467 9.09 -13.42 29.44
CA TYR A 467 9.90 -12.77 28.40
C TYR A 467 10.97 -13.68 27.76
N ASN A 468 11.27 -14.83 28.37
CA ASN A 468 12.17 -15.84 27.78
C ASN A 468 11.43 -17.07 27.23
N HIS A 469 10.09 -17.03 27.19
CA HIS A 469 9.28 -18.12 26.67
C HIS A 469 9.25 -18.13 25.14
N GLU A 470 9.37 -19.30 24.51
CA GLU A 470 9.49 -19.43 23.04
C GLU A 470 8.28 -18.92 22.24
N LYS A 471 7.10 -18.84 22.88
CA LYS A 471 5.85 -18.33 22.29
C LYS A 471 5.58 -16.85 22.57
N VAL A 472 6.46 -16.17 23.30
CA VAL A 472 6.31 -14.74 23.62
C VAL A 472 7.28 -13.97 22.74
N ILE A 473 6.74 -13.15 21.84
CA ILE A 473 7.54 -12.38 20.89
C ILE A 473 7.98 -11.07 21.54
N THR A 474 9.28 -10.82 21.56
CA THR A 474 9.90 -9.59 22.06
C THR A 474 10.37 -8.69 20.92
N LEU A 475 10.74 -7.44 21.20
CA LEU A 475 11.17 -6.46 20.18
C LEU A 475 12.29 -7.01 19.29
N GLU A 476 13.25 -7.71 19.89
CA GLU A 476 14.41 -8.26 19.19
C GLU A 476 14.08 -9.40 18.21
N GLU A 477 12.87 -9.95 18.31
CA GLU A 477 12.38 -11.07 17.51
C GLU A 477 11.42 -10.62 16.41
N LEU A 478 11.03 -9.34 16.39
CA LEU A 478 10.22 -8.77 15.32
C LEU A 478 10.99 -8.78 13.99
N PRO A 479 10.34 -9.15 12.88
CA PRO A 479 10.91 -8.97 11.55
C PRO A 479 10.87 -7.48 11.17
N ASP A 480 11.43 -7.15 10.00
CA ASP A 480 11.14 -5.85 9.38
C ASP A 480 9.65 -5.79 9.00
N LEU A 481 8.86 -5.10 9.82
CA LEU A 481 7.42 -4.98 9.66
C LEU A 481 7.04 -4.08 8.47
N THR A 482 7.94 -3.23 7.98
CA THR A 482 7.64 -2.34 6.83
C THR A 482 7.48 -3.12 5.52
N THR A 483 8.12 -4.29 5.41
CA THR A 483 8.09 -5.14 4.21
C THR A 483 7.51 -6.53 4.48
N TYR A 484 6.99 -6.78 5.68
CA TYR A 484 6.56 -8.11 6.11
C TYR A 484 5.48 -8.71 5.19
N GLY A 485 5.73 -9.92 4.69
CA GLY A 485 4.78 -10.65 3.86
C GLY A 485 4.55 -10.06 2.45
N GLN A 486 5.26 -9.00 2.06
CA GLN A 486 5.20 -8.48 0.69
C GLN A 486 6.04 -9.35 -0.25
N GLU A 487 5.50 -9.61 -1.45
CA GLU A 487 6.34 -10.12 -2.54
C GLU A 487 7.25 -8.99 -3.02
N LYS A 488 8.56 -9.22 -2.92
CA LYS A 488 9.59 -8.28 -3.36
C LYS A 488 9.37 -7.92 -4.83
N SER A 489 9.37 -6.62 -5.15
CA SER A 489 9.22 -6.15 -6.53
C SER A 489 10.36 -6.68 -7.40
N SER A 490 10.02 -7.19 -8.59
CA SER A 490 10.96 -7.60 -9.62
C SER A 490 11.05 -6.58 -10.78
N ASP A 491 10.40 -5.42 -10.67
CA ASP A 491 10.36 -4.41 -11.75
C ASP A 491 11.61 -3.50 -11.75
N THR A 492 12.60 -3.90 -12.54
CA THR A 492 13.88 -3.19 -12.72
C THR A 492 13.86 -2.11 -13.81
N SER A 493 12.68 -1.67 -14.24
CA SER A 493 12.56 -0.67 -15.30
C SER A 493 12.75 0.77 -14.81
N LEU A 494 13.14 1.66 -15.74
CA LEU A 494 13.12 3.11 -15.52
C LEU A 494 11.75 3.64 -15.94
N GLN A 495 11.23 4.57 -15.16
CA GLN A 495 10.08 5.41 -15.50
C GLN A 495 10.49 6.57 -16.42
N ASN A 496 11.71 7.10 -16.24
CA ASN A 496 12.22 8.22 -17.03
C ASN A 496 13.76 8.19 -17.14
N LEU A 497 14.29 8.81 -18.19
CA LEU A 497 15.72 9.08 -18.37
C LEU A 497 15.91 10.34 -19.23
N THR A 498 16.47 11.38 -18.63
CA THR A 498 16.81 12.64 -19.33
C THR A 498 18.31 12.93 -19.26
N VAL A 499 18.76 13.87 -20.10
CA VAL A 499 20.16 14.32 -20.17
C VAL A 499 20.22 15.85 -20.18
N SER A 500 21.23 16.43 -19.54
CA SER A 500 21.41 17.89 -19.44
C SER A 500 21.72 18.58 -20.77
N THR A 501 22.41 17.90 -21.68
CA THR A 501 22.86 18.44 -22.97
C THR A 501 22.80 17.37 -24.06
N GLY A 502 22.29 17.73 -25.24
CA GLY A 502 22.08 16.83 -26.36
C GLY A 502 20.75 16.06 -26.26
N GLN A 503 20.57 15.05 -27.10
CA GLN A 503 19.34 14.27 -27.16
C GLN A 503 19.63 12.76 -27.25
N LEU A 504 18.95 11.97 -26.43
CA LEU A 504 18.98 10.52 -26.52
C LEU A 504 18.33 10.05 -27.82
N SER A 505 18.99 9.12 -28.51
CA SER A 505 18.49 8.46 -29.70
C SER A 505 18.54 6.93 -29.51
N PRO A 506 17.40 6.23 -29.56
CA PRO A 506 16.05 6.78 -29.69
C PRO A 506 15.65 7.63 -28.47
N GLY A 507 14.57 8.40 -28.57
CA GLY A 507 13.98 9.04 -27.40
C GLY A 507 13.63 8.00 -26.32
N PHE A 508 13.60 8.41 -25.04
CA PHE A 508 13.41 7.46 -23.94
C PHE A 508 12.14 6.62 -24.11
N SER A 509 12.29 5.31 -23.87
CA SER A 509 11.19 4.35 -23.79
C SER A 509 11.53 3.28 -22.76
N LYS A 510 10.56 2.91 -21.92
CA LYS A 510 10.70 1.90 -20.85
C LYS A 510 11.32 0.57 -21.34
N ASN A 511 11.08 0.22 -22.60
CA ASN A 511 11.51 -1.05 -23.20
C ASN A 511 12.88 -0.99 -23.89
N VAL A 512 13.49 0.20 -23.99
CA VAL A 512 14.79 0.39 -24.64
C VAL A 512 15.88 0.44 -23.57
N LYS A 513 16.88 -0.44 -23.72
CA LYS A 513 18.02 -0.56 -22.80
C LYS A 513 19.31 0.09 -23.33
N GLU A 514 19.34 0.43 -24.62
CA GLU A 514 20.51 1.05 -25.25
C GLU A 514 20.14 2.38 -25.91
N TYR A 515 20.91 3.41 -25.59
CA TYR A 515 20.75 4.75 -26.12
C TYR A 515 22.07 5.25 -26.70
N THR A 516 21.96 6.10 -27.72
CA THR A 516 23.07 6.89 -28.24
C THR A 516 22.82 8.35 -27.93
N LEU A 517 23.90 9.10 -27.71
CA LEU A 517 23.88 10.54 -27.48
C LEU A 517 25.07 11.14 -28.21
N GLU A 518 24.89 12.25 -28.91
CA GLU A 518 26.00 13.00 -29.49
C GLU A 518 26.03 14.41 -28.91
N VAL A 519 27.22 14.88 -28.54
CA VAL A 519 27.41 16.23 -27.97
C VAL A 519 28.55 16.96 -28.66
N GLU A 520 28.47 18.29 -28.65
CA GLU A 520 29.50 19.17 -29.22
C GLU A 520 30.85 19.02 -28.50
N LYS A 521 31.93 19.38 -29.20
CA LYS A 521 33.30 19.35 -28.65
C LYS A 521 33.43 20.16 -27.36
N THR A 522 32.69 21.26 -27.24
CA THR A 522 32.69 22.15 -26.08
C THR A 522 32.07 21.54 -24.82
N VAL A 523 31.28 20.47 -24.95
CA VAL A 523 30.63 19.77 -23.84
C VAL A 523 31.62 18.76 -23.25
N ASP A 524 32.24 19.11 -22.13
CA ASP A 524 33.18 18.25 -21.40
C ASP A 524 32.50 17.43 -20.29
N GLU A 525 31.25 17.73 -19.97
CA GLU A 525 30.46 17.06 -18.93
C GLU A 525 28.96 17.01 -19.28
N ILE A 526 28.29 15.94 -18.85
CA ILE A 526 26.82 15.81 -18.90
C ILE A 526 26.27 15.29 -17.57
N ILE A 527 25.00 15.57 -17.29
CA ILE A 527 24.26 14.98 -16.17
C ILE A 527 23.13 14.12 -16.75
N LEU A 528 22.92 12.94 -16.18
CA LEU A 528 21.81 12.05 -16.51
C LEU A 528 20.87 11.97 -15.31
N SER A 529 19.57 12.00 -15.56
CA SER A 529 18.55 11.95 -14.50
C SER A 529 17.61 10.75 -14.71
N PRO A 530 18.04 9.52 -14.36
CA PRO A 530 17.19 8.35 -14.38
C PRO A 530 16.21 8.35 -13.21
N VAL A 531 14.98 7.87 -13.43
CA VAL A 531 13.97 7.63 -12.39
C VAL A 531 13.52 6.18 -12.51
N ALA A 532 13.62 5.41 -11.43
CA ALA A 532 13.15 4.02 -11.41
C ALA A 532 11.62 3.93 -11.36
N ASN A 533 11.06 2.86 -11.91
CA ASN A 533 9.62 2.62 -11.86
C ASN A 533 9.17 2.08 -10.48
N SER A 534 10.03 1.33 -9.79
CA SER A 534 9.79 0.86 -8.42
C SER A 534 10.35 1.87 -7.42
N HIS A 535 9.54 2.33 -6.46
CA HIS A 535 9.95 3.32 -5.47
C HIS A 535 11.08 2.83 -4.55
N SER A 536 11.17 1.51 -4.34
CA SER A 536 12.23 0.88 -3.56
C SER A 536 13.48 0.50 -4.37
N ALA A 537 13.51 0.80 -5.67
CA ALA A 537 14.69 0.49 -6.48
C ALA A 537 15.84 1.47 -6.19
N THR A 538 17.05 0.93 -6.08
CA THR A 538 18.28 1.72 -6.09
C THR A 538 18.78 1.90 -7.51
N VAL A 539 19.13 3.13 -7.90
CA VAL A 539 19.72 3.46 -9.21
C VAL A 539 21.17 3.91 -9.03
N THR A 540 22.08 3.43 -9.88
CA THR A 540 23.46 3.92 -9.93
C THR A 540 23.88 4.28 -11.34
N ILE A 541 24.76 5.28 -11.49
CA ILE A 541 25.38 5.67 -12.76
C ILE A 541 26.88 5.41 -12.65
N ASN A 542 27.41 4.52 -13.50
CA ASN A 542 28.78 4.01 -13.43
C ASN A 542 29.17 3.52 -12.02
N GLY A 543 28.20 2.96 -11.29
CA GLY A 543 28.37 2.49 -9.91
C GLY A 543 28.27 3.58 -8.83
N ASN A 544 28.01 4.84 -9.18
CA ASN A 544 27.80 5.93 -8.22
C ASN A 544 26.31 6.11 -7.90
N THR A 545 25.98 6.27 -6.61
CA THR A 545 24.61 6.52 -6.11
C THR A 545 24.22 7.99 -6.13
N ASP A 546 25.19 8.91 -6.14
CA ASP A 546 24.91 10.34 -6.31
C ASP A 546 24.63 10.64 -7.80
N LEU A 547 23.34 10.68 -8.13
CA LEU A 547 22.83 10.92 -9.49
C LEU A 547 22.99 12.38 -9.95
N THR A 548 23.33 13.31 -9.04
CA THR A 548 23.52 14.72 -9.38
C THR A 548 24.92 15.02 -9.93
N LYS A 549 25.85 14.07 -9.75
CA LYS A 549 27.24 14.23 -10.17
C LYS A 549 27.38 14.17 -11.69
N GLY A 550 28.01 15.21 -12.24
CA GLY A 550 28.36 15.27 -13.66
C GLY A 550 29.33 14.18 -14.12
N ILE A 551 29.18 13.77 -15.37
CA ILE A 551 29.94 12.71 -16.03
C ILE A 551 30.87 13.37 -17.04
N LYS A 552 32.18 13.37 -16.74
CA LYS A 552 33.19 13.92 -17.64
C LYS A 552 33.36 13.07 -18.89
N LEU A 553 33.34 13.71 -20.06
CA LEU A 553 33.42 13.08 -21.36
C LEU A 553 34.82 13.23 -21.97
N GLN A 554 35.38 12.13 -22.47
CA GLN A 554 36.54 12.13 -23.36
C GLN A 554 36.12 12.48 -24.78
N SER A 555 37.03 13.04 -25.58
CA SER A 555 36.79 13.21 -27.02
C SER A 555 36.53 11.86 -27.69
N GLY A 556 35.52 11.78 -28.55
CA GLY A 556 35.10 10.52 -29.18
C GLY A 556 34.07 9.75 -28.33
N ASP A 557 34.17 8.43 -28.34
CA ASP A 557 33.16 7.55 -27.73
C ASP A 557 33.34 7.41 -26.21
N ASN A 558 32.25 7.51 -25.48
CA ASN A 558 32.14 7.32 -24.04
C ASN A 558 31.02 6.31 -23.76
N ILE A 559 31.22 5.48 -22.74
CA ILE A 559 30.24 4.48 -22.32
C ILE A 559 29.80 4.78 -20.90
N ILE A 560 28.49 4.87 -20.70
CA ILE A 560 27.88 5.10 -19.39
C ILE A 560 26.90 3.97 -19.12
N HIS A 561 26.99 3.39 -17.92
CA HIS A 561 26.08 2.36 -17.44
C HIS A 561 25.16 2.94 -16.37
N ILE A 562 23.86 2.66 -16.49
CA ILE A 562 22.89 2.86 -15.42
C ILE A 562 22.46 1.49 -14.93
N GLU A 563 22.56 1.20 -13.64
CA GLU A 563 22.08 -0.04 -13.03
C GLU A 563 20.89 0.27 -12.12
N VAL A 564 19.78 -0.44 -12.31
CA VAL A 564 18.60 -0.43 -11.44
C VAL A 564 18.58 -1.75 -10.69
N THR A 565 18.61 -1.70 -9.36
CA THR A 565 18.52 -2.86 -8.47
C THR A 565 17.25 -2.76 -7.64
N VAL A 566 16.44 -3.80 -7.61
CA VAL A 566 15.21 -3.89 -6.79
C VAL A 566 15.41 -4.82 -5.58
N GLU A 567 14.42 -4.87 -4.69
CA GLU A 567 14.48 -5.53 -3.38
C GLU A 567 14.79 -7.04 -3.43
N ASP A 568 14.37 -7.74 -4.49
CA ASP A 568 14.67 -9.17 -4.68
C ASP A 568 16.11 -9.43 -5.13
N GLY A 569 16.90 -8.37 -5.38
CA GLY A 569 18.26 -8.41 -5.87
C GLY A 569 18.37 -8.50 -7.40
N THR A 570 17.25 -8.52 -8.12
CA THR A 570 17.21 -8.47 -9.58
C THR A 570 17.75 -7.13 -10.06
N LYS A 571 18.49 -7.17 -11.17
CA LYS A 571 19.17 -6.00 -11.75
C LYS A 571 18.86 -5.86 -13.23
N SER A 572 18.65 -4.63 -13.67
CA SER A 572 18.67 -4.26 -15.08
C SER A 572 19.73 -3.20 -15.34
N LYS A 573 20.36 -3.27 -16.51
CA LYS A 573 21.33 -2.28 -16.97
C LYS A 573 20.80 -1.52 -18.19
N TYR A 574 21.07 -0.22 -18.23
CA TYR A 574 20.92 0.63 -19.40
C TYR A 574 22.29 1.11 -19.84
N LEU A 575 22.52 1.12 -21.14
CA LEU A 575 23.77 1.52 -21.76
C LEU A 575 23.56 2.79 -22.55
N ILE A 576 24.35 3.82 -22.27
CA ILE A 576 24.35 5.07 -23.03
C ILE A 576 25.72 5.22 -23.68
N ARG A 577 25.72 5.25 -25.02
CA ARG A 577 26.90 5.50 -25.84
C ARG A 577 26.93 6.97 -26.20
N VAL A 578 27.81 7.73 -25.56
CA VAL A 578 27.95 9.17 -25.78
C VAL A 578 29.13 9.44 -26.72
N LYS A 579 28.85 9.98 -27.89
CA LYS A 579 29.87 10.44 -28.84
C LYS A 579 30.09 11.94 -28.68
N ARG A 580 31.22 12.33 -28.11
CA ARG A 580 31.67 13.72 -28.07
C ARG A 580 32.43 14.04 -29.36
N LEU A 581 31.98 15.06 -30.09
CA LEU A 581 32.60 15.45 -31.35
C LEU A 581 34.09 15.83 -31.18
N THR A 582 34.91 15.43 -32.14
CA THR A 582 36.39 15.56 -32.09
C THR A 582 36.89 16.90 -32.62
N SER A 583 36.15 17.48 -33.58
CA SER A 583 36.45 18.79 -34.16
C SER A 583 35.16 19.57 -34.47
N TYR A 584 35.26 20.89 -34.37
CA TYR A 584 34.20 21.84 -34.68
C TYR A 584 34.83 22.99 -35.47
N LEU A 585 34.22 23.33 -36.59
CA LEU A 585 34.63 24.46 -37.42
C LEU A 585 33.39 25.28 -37.77
N SER A 586 33.42 26.58 -37.50
CA SER A 586 32.35 27.51 -37.85
C SER A 586 32.86 28.47 -38.90
N LEU A 587 32.19 28.54 -40.05
CA LEU A 587 32.60 29.34 -41.19
C LEU A 587 31.51 30.34 -41.57
N ASP A 588 31.95 31.57 -41.86
CA ASP A 588 31.15 32.54 -42.60
C ASP A 588 31.27 32.26 -44.11
N LEU A 589 30.14 32.26 -44.81
CA LEU A 589 30.10 32.02 -46.24
C LEU A 589 30.58 33.24 -47.04
N VAL A 590 31.26 32.98 -48.16
CA VAL A 590 31.73 34.02 -49.10
C VAL A 590 30.72 34.17 -50.23
N LYS A 591 30.15 35.37 -50.38
CA LYS A 591 29.24 35.68 -51.49
C LYS A 591 30.02 35.82 -52.81
N LYS A 592 29.60 35.06 -53.83
CA LYS A 592 29.93 35.24 -55.25
C LYS A 592 28.72 35.87 -55.96
N SER A 593 28.83 36.15 -57.26
CA SER A 593 27.84 36.88 -58.06
C SER A 593 26.38 36.56 -57.72
N ASP A 594 26.05 35.28 -57.63
CA ASP A 594 24.69 34.71 -57.53
C ASP A 594 24.57 33.60 -56.47
N HIS A 595 25.67 33.14 -55.88
CA HIS A 595 25.70 32.06 -54.90
C HIS A 595 26.75 32.29 -53.80
N TYR A 596 26.74 31.47 -52.77
CA TYR A 596 27.67 31.45 -51.66
C TYR A 596 28.56 30.21 -51.75
N VAL A 597 29.83 30.40 -51.39
CA VAL A 597 30.81 29.32 -51.34
C VAL A 597 31.51 29.31 -49.99
N LEU A 598 32.03 28.15 -49.61
CA LEU A 598 32.96 28.04 -48.50
C LEU A 598 34.31 28.66 -48.93
N PRO A 599 35.05 29.34 -48.03
CA PRO A 599 36.39 29.83 -48.35
C PRO A 599 37.31 28.67 -48.79
N ASP A 600 38.22 28.92 -49.72
CA ASP A 600 39.17 27.89 -50.20
C ASP A 600 40.02 27.35 -49.04
N LYS A 601 40.26 26.03 -49.02
CA LYS A 601 40.99 25.29 -47.96
C LYS A 601 40.41 25.37 -46.54
N SER A 602 39.25 25.99 -46.36
CA SER A 602 38.66 26.22 -45.03
C SER A 602 38.38 24.93 -44.24
N ILE A 603 38.06 23.83 -44.92
CA ILE A 603 37.65 22.56 -44.29
C ILE A 603 38.78 21.52 -44.17
N GLU A 604 40.02 21.84 -44.57
CA GLU A 604 41.13 20.88 -44.55
C GLU A 604 41.40 20.36 -43.11
N ASN A 605 41.28 21.25 -42.13
CA ASN A 605 41.50 20.98 -40.70
C ASN A 605 40.28 20.42 -39.96
N LEU A 606 39.18 20.13 -40.66
CA LEU A 606 38.05 19.44 -40.06
C LEU A 606 38.38 17.95 -39.96
N ASP A 607 38.38 17.39 -38.75
CA ASP A 607 38.74 15.98 -38.50
C ASP A 607 37.60 15.02 -38.86
N ILE A 608 37.89 13.71 -38.84
CA ILE A 608 36.87 12.66 -39.00
C ILE A 608 35.76 12.80 -37.94
N ASN A 609 34.51 12.70 -38.37
CA ASN A 609 33.29 12.97 -37.58
C ASN A 609 33.20 14.38 -36.99
N GLY A 610 33.97 15.34 -37.50
CA GLY A 610 33.85 16.74 -37.15
C GLY A 610 32.52 17.37 -37.58
N LEU A 611 32.15 18.46 -36.91
CA LEU A 611 30.99 19.28 -37.25
C LEU A 611 31.43 20.57 -37.95
N LEU A 612 30.87 20.81 -39.15
CA LEU A 612 30.98 22.05 -39.88
C LEU A 612 29.72 22.89 -39.69
N GLU A 613 29.83 24.00 -38.97
CA GLU A 613 28.78 25.01 -38.88
C GLU A 613 28.93 26.05 -40.01
N LEU A 614 27.86 26.24 -40.78
CA LEU A 614 27.76 27.27 -41.80
C LEU A 614 26.88 28.40 -41.28
N LYS A 615 27.49 29.57 -41.05
CA LYS A 615 26.78 30.78 -40.64
C LYS A 615 26.19 31.47 -41.86
N ILE A 616 24.86 31.55 -41.89
CA ILE A 616 24.13 32.20 -42.97
C ILE A 616 23.97 33.69 -42.64
N PRO A 617 24.26 34.61 -43.57
CA PRO A 617 23.99 36.03 -43.37
C PRO A 617 22.51 36.28 -43.07
N LYS A 618 22.23 37.16 -42.09
CA LYS A 618 20.87 37.57 -41.73
C LYS A 618 20.13 38.15 -42.93
N ASN A 619 18.80 38.01 -42.94
CA ASN A 619 17.92 38.56 -43.98
C ASN A 619 18.24 38.10 -45.41
N THR A 620 18.73 36.86 -45.56
CA THR A 620 18.92 36.24 -46.88
C THR A 620 17.65 35.47 -47.24
N ASP A 621 16.85 36.01 -48.17
CA ASP A 621 15.61 35.38 -48.65
C ASP A 621 15.85 34.41 -49.81
N HIS A 622 16.95 34.56 -50.54
CA HIS A 622 17.42 33.60 -51.54
C HIS A 622 18.88 33.25 -51.28
N LEU A 623 19.14 31.99 -50.99
CA LEU A 623 20.47 31.47 -50.67
C LEU A 623 20.76 30.23 -51.53
N GLN A 624 21.86 30.27 -52.28
CA GLN A 624 22.44 29.09 -52.91
C GLN A 624 23.83 28.86 -52.31
N ILE A 625 24.09 27.70 -51.74
CA ILE A 625 25.42 27.30 -51.23
C ILE A 625 25.98 26.22 -52.14
N VAL A 626 27.14 26.46 -52.74
CA VAL A 626 27.79 25.50 -53.63
C VAL A 626 28.99 24.86 -52.91
N PHE A 627 28.95 23.53 -52.79
CA PHE A 627 30.08 22.70 -52.40
C PHE A 627 30.76 22.16 -53.64
N ASN A 628 32.05 22.39 -53.79
CA ASN A 628 32.81 21.88 -54.93
C ASN A 628 33.15 20.38 -54.76
N HIS A 629 33.73 19.77 -55.81
CA HIS A 629 34.08 18.35 -55.82
C HIS A 629 35.01 17.93 -54.66
N GLU A 630 36.07 18.71 -54.41
CA GLU A 630 37.04 18.40 -53.35
C GLU A 630 36.41 18.48 -51.96
N GLN A 631 35.51 19.46 -51.76
CA GLN A 631 34.78 19.63 -50.52
C GLN A 631 33.80 18.49 -50.25
N MET A 632 33.02 18.10 -51.28
CA MET A 632 32.10 16.98 -51.19
C MET A 632 32.83 15.69 -50.84
N LYS A 633 33.92 15.39 -51.55
CA LYS A 633 34.75 14.21 -51.28
C LYS A 633 35.28 14.20 -49.85
N SER A 634 35.92 15.29 -49.41
CA SER A 634 36.53 15.40 -48.08
C SER A 634 35.50 15.22 -46.96
N LEU A 635 34.37 15.94 -47.02
CA LEU A 635 33.32 15.89 -45.99
C LEU A 635 32.65 14.50 -45.93
N LYS A 636 32.51 13.80 -47.06
CA LYS A 636 31.97 12.43 -47.12
C LYS A 636 32.94 11.39 -46.56
N GLU A 637 34.20 11.40 -46.99
CA GLU A 637 35.24 10.47 -46.51
C GLU A 637 35.43 10.59 -44.99
N LYS A 638 35.42 11.83 -44.49
CA LYS A 638 35.55 12.12 -43.06
C LYS A 638 34.24 12.00 -42.29
N ASN A 639 33.11 11.66 -42.92
CA ASN A 639 31.80 11.52 -42.27
C ASN A 639 31.39 12.78 -41.47
N ASN A 640 31.67 13.97 -42.00
CA ASN A 640 31.37 15.22 -41.32
C ASN A 640 29.87 15.55 -41.36
N LYS A 641 29.39 16.13 -40.25
CA LYS A 641 28.05 16.72 -40.17
C LYS A 641 28.12 18.18 -40.55
N ILE A 642 27.03 18.67 -41.14
CA ILE A 642 26.85 20.05 -41.54
C ILE A 642 25.70 20.62 -40.71
N HIS A 643 25.97 21.67 -39.95
CA HIS A 643 24.94 22.47 -39.29
C HIS A 643 24.81 23.80 -40.02
N LEU A 644 23.72 23.99 -40.73
CA LEU A 644 23.37 25.28 -41.29
C LEU A 644 22.65 26.08 -40.21
N ARG A 645 23.17 27.25 -39.87
CA ARG A 645 22.55 28.18 -38.94
C ARG A 645 22.18 29.49 -39.62
N LYS A 646 20.89 29.62 -39.90
CA LYS A 646 20.22 30.90 -40.19
C LYS A 646 19.54 31.40 -38.90
N ASP A 647 19.14 32.67 -38.88
CA ASP A 647 18.51 33.32 -37.73
C ASP A 647 17.14 32.72 -37.36
N ASP A 648 16.39 32.18 -38.34
CA ASP A 648 15.06 31.60 -38.16
C ASP A 648 14.93 30.14 -38.63
N LEU A 649 16.00 29.57 -39.22
CA LEU A 649 16.05 28.21 -39.76
C LEU A 649 17.36 27.52 -39.38
N ARG A 650 17.28 26.26 -38.94
CA ARG A 650 18.45 25.38 -38.73
C ARG A 650 18.24 24.08 -39.48
N MET A 651 19.34 23.56 -40.03
CA MET A 651 19.32 22.30 -40.75
C MET A 651 20.58 21.52 -40.47
N ASN A 652 20.44 20.27 -40.00
CA ASN A 652 21.57 19.41 -39.66
C ASN A 652 21.52 18.13 -40.50
N TYR A 653 22.58 17.89 -41.28
CA TYR A 653 22.64 16.74 -42.19
C TYR A 653 24.07 16.20 -42.31
N ASN A 654 24.21 14.99 -42.86
CA ASN A 654 25.51 14.37 -43.14
C ASN A 654 25.74 14.34 -44.65
N MET A 655 26.98 14.57 -45.11
CA MET A 655 27.28 14.57 -46.55
C MET A 655 27.16 13.20 -47.22
N LYS A 656 27.10 12.10 -46.45
CA LYS A 656 26.82 10.75 -46.96
C LYS A 656 25.42 10.55 -47.51
N LEU A 657 24.50 11.50 -47.29
CA LEU A 657 23.18 11.49 -47.95
C LEU A 657 23.31 11.54 -49.49
N PHE A 658 24.40 12.13 -49.99
CA PHE A 658 24.59 12.34 -51.42
C PHE A 658 25.47 11.23 -52.03
N PRO A 659 25.00 10.52 -53.06
CA PRO A 659 25.70 9.35 -53.58
C PRO A 659 26.98 9.71 -54.35
N SER A 660 27.03 10.87 -55.03
CA SER A 660 28.19 11.31 -55.81
C SER A 660 29.05 12.33 -55.05
N ASP A 661 30.30 12.48 -55.49
CA ASP A 661 31.21 13.57 -55.07
C ASP A 661 31.12 14.78 -56.02
N SER A 662 30.20 14.76 -56.99
CA SER A 662 29.91 15.90 -57.85
C SER A 662 29.53 17.14 -57.04
N PRO A 663 29.76 18.37 -57.55
CA PRO A 663 29.35 19.59 -56.87
C PRO A 663 27.89 19.54 -56.43
N LEU A 664 27.63 19.98 -55.20
CA LEU A 664 26.31 20.01 -54.58
C LEU A 664 25.90 21.46 -54.37
N THR A 665 24.70 21.81 -54.83
CA THR A 665 24.07 23.09 -54.54
C THR A 665 22.94 22.89 -53.53
N LEU A 666 22.96 23.64 -52.44
CA LEU A 666 21.83 23.77 -51.52
C LEU A 666 21.14 25.10 -51.78
N SER A 667 19.88 25.07 -52.16
CA SER A 667 19.02 26.22 -52.35
C SER A 667 18.03 26.34 -51.19
N ILE A 668 17.96 27.54 -50.61
CA ILE A 668 16.95 27.94 -49.63
C ILE A 668 16.29 29.21 -50.16
N GLU A 669 15.02 29.10 -50.52
CA GLU A 669 14.24 30.20 -51.07
C GLU A 669 13.04 30.50 -50.16
N ARG A 670 12.89 31.76 -49.77
CA ARG A 670 11.72 32.22 -49.04
C ARG A 670 10.54 32.33 -49.99
N ILE A 671 9.43 31.72 -49.62
CA ILE A 671 8.18 31.81 -50.35
C ILE A 671 7.27 32.82 -49.66
N GLU A 672 6.60 33.67 -50.44
CA GLU A 672 5.55 34.58 -49.95
C GLU A 672 4.38 33.75 -49.41
N GLU A 673 3.92 34.03 -48.19
CA GLU A 673 2.92 33.25 -47.48
C GLU A 673 1.63 33.05 -48.31
N LYS A 674 1.22 34.06 -49.07
CA LYS A 674 0.01 34.04 -49.93
C LYS A 674 0.18 33.28 -51.25
N ALA A 675 1.39 32.80 -51.55
CA ALA A 675 1.64 32.05 -52.78
C ALA A 675 1.10 30.61 -52.71
N LEU A 676 0.87 30.09 -51.50
CA LEU A 676 0.30 28.78 -51.25
C LEU A 676 -1.01 28.92 -50.46
N GLU A 677 -1.93 27.99 -50.68
CA GLU A 677 -3.20 27.94 -49.97
C GLU A 677 -2.96 27.83 -48.46
N HIS A 678 -3.68 28.67 -47.70
CA HIS A 678 -3.57 28.82 -46.24
C HIS A 678 -2.17 29.22 -45.71
N GLY A 679 -1.21 29.57 -46.56
CA GLY A 679 0.14 29.89 -46.11
C GLY A 679 0.21 31.14 -45.22
N GLU A 680 -0.78 32.05 -45.30
CA GLU A 680 -0.92 33.21 -44.41
C GLU A 680 -1.16 32.85 -42.93
N HIS A 681 -1.54 31.60 -42.64
CA HIS A 681 -1.71 31.09 -41.28
C HIS A 681 -0.41 30.52 -40.68
N ALA A 682 0.69 30.51 -41.44
CA ALA A 682 1.97 30.05 -40.94
C ALA A 682 2.49 30.98 -39.82
N THR A 683 2.96 30.38 -38.73
CA THR A 683 3.55 31.12 -37.60
C THR A 683 5.05 31.43 -37.82
N THR A 684 5.64 30.80 -38.83
CA THR A 684 7.00 31.05 -39.35
C THR A 684 6.98 31.34 -40.85
N LYS A 685 8.11 31.82 -41.39
CA LYS A 685 8.27 31.99 -42.84
C LYS A 685 8.26 30.63 -43.55
N LEU A 686 7.78 30.63 -44.80
CA LEU A 686 7.81 29.47 -45.68
C LEU A 686 9.17 29.40 -46.39
N TYR A 687 9.80 28.23 -46.37
CA TYR A 687 11.06 27.98 -47.06
C TYR A 687 10.95 26.80 -48.01
N ASP A 688 11.26 27.02 -49.29
CA ASP A 688 11.54 25.99 -50.27
C ASP A 688 13.00 25.56 -50.15
N LEU A 689 13.20 24.28 -49.84
CA LEU A 689 14.52 23.69 -49.61
C LEU A 689 14.81 22.71 -50.74
N ARG A 690 15.96 22.87 -51.41
CA ARG A 690 16.36 21.97 -52.51
C ARG A 690 17.83 21.66 -52.46
N PHE A 691 18.17 20.39 -52.68
CA PHE A 691 19.53 20.01 -53.04
C PHE A 691 19.59 19.68 -54.52
N GLU A 692 20.63 20.12 -55.21
CA GLU A 692 20.88 19.84 -56.61
C GLU A 692 22.28 19.26 -56.81
N GLN A 693 22.37 18.15 -57.55
CA GLN A 693 23.64 17.52 -57.90
C GLN A 693 23.57 16.98 -59.34
N ASN A 694 24.54 17.36 -60.18
CA ASN A 694 24.54 17.03 -61.62
C ASN A 694 23.25 17.45 -62.34
N ASP A 695 22.80 18.69 -62.13
CA ASP A 695 21.58 19.27 -62.72
C ASP A 695 20.29 18.50 -62.39
N ARG A 696 20.29 17.73 -61.29
CA ARG A 696 19.11 17.01 -60.79
C ARG A 696 18.79 17.45 -59.37
N VAL A 697 17.52 17.78 -59.13
CA VAL A 697 16.98 18.00 -57.79
C VAL A 697 16.91 16.69 -57.03
N ILE A 698 17.42 16.68 -55.81
CA ILE A 698 17.36 15.58 -54.86
C ILE A 698 16.29 15.94 -53.83
N SER A 699 15.13 15.32 -53.96
CA SER A 699 13.97 15.58 -53.10
C SER A 699 13.74 14.52 -52.03
N GLN A 700 14.44 13.37 -52.07
CA GLN A 700 14.30 12.28 -51.09
C GLN A 700 15.67 11.72 -50.68
N PHE A 701 15.77 11.27 -49.43
CA PHE A 701 17.01 10.82 -48.79
C PHE A 701 16.82 9.46 -48.13
N SER A 702 17.89 8.66 -48.08
CA SER A 702 17.88 7.34 -47.42
C SER A 702 18.03 7.39 -45.89
N SER A 703 18.40 8.55 -45.36
CA SER A 703 18.49 8.84 -43.93
C SER A 703 17.92 10.25 -43.69
N SER A 704 17.41 10.50 -42.48
CA SER A 704 16.77 11.78 -42.17
C SER A 704 17.75 12.95 -42.09
N VAL A 705 17.20 14.14 -42.34
CA VAL A 705 17.77 15.45 -42.10
C VAL A 705 16.98 16.09 -40.98
N GLN A 706 17.68 16.69 -40.01
CA GLN A 706 17.04 17.43 -38.95
C GLN A 706 16.76 18.86 -39.42
N LEU A 707 15.52 19.31 -39.23
CA LEU A 707 15.07 20.64 -39.59
C LEU A 707 14.46 21.33 -38.37
N SER A 708 14.85 22.58 -38.12
CA SER A 708 14.30 23.37 -37.02
C SER A 708 13.94 24.79 -37.42
N PHE A 709 12.83 25.29 -36.87
CA PHE A 709 12.35 26.65 -37.07
C PHE A 709 12.29 27.41 -35.76
N LEU A 710 12.69 28.68 -35.78
CA LEU A 710 12.56 29.56 -34.62
C LEU A 710 11.14 30.11 -34.53
N MET A 711 10.49 29.88 -33.39
CA MET A 711 9.16 30.37 -33.10
C MET A 711 9.24 31.63 -32.23
N LYS A 712 8.38 32.61 -32.51
CA LYS A 712 8.27 33.82 -31.68
C LYS A 712 7.62 33.51 -30.32
N GLU A 713 6.50 32.78 -30.36
CA GLU A 713 5.65 32.43 -29.23
C GLU A 713 5.31 30.92 -29.31
N PRO A 714 6.12 30.06 -28.68
CA PRO A 714 5.91 28.61 -28.68
C PRO A 714 4.63 28.19 -27.94
N ASN A 715 3.86 27.27 -28.51
CA ASN A 715 2.76 26.58 -27.83
C ASN A 715 2.69 25.09 -28.25
N ASP A 716 1.99 24.26 -27.48
CA ASP A 716 1.96 22.80 -27.69
C ASP A 716 1.24 22.34 -28.98
N ASN A 717 0.39 23.20 -29.56
CA ASN A 717 -0.36 22.91 -30.80
C ASN A 717 0.45 23.23 -32.06
N GLN A 718 1.60 23.89 -31.96
CA GLN A 718 2.44 24.20 -33.12
C GLN A 718 3.20 22.96 -33.60
N LYS A 719 3.09 22.65 -34.89
CA LYS A 719 3.81 21.55 -35.57
C LYS A 719 4.48 22.06 -36.85
N ILE A 720 5.52 21.36 -37.30
CA ILE A 720 6.12 21.58 -38.64
C ILE A 720 5.25 20.86 -39.67
N TYR A 721 4.99 21.54 -40.79
CA TYR A 721 4.27 21.03 -41.96
C TYR A 721 5.13 21.15 -43.21
N TYR A 722 4.90 20.26 -44.17
CA TYR A 722 5.42 20.39 -45.53
C TYR A 722 4.28 20.54 -46.54
N TRP A 723 4.54 21.22 -47.64
CA TRP A 723 3.58 21.38 -48.74
C TRP A 723 3.62 20.17 -49.67
N ASN A 724 2.51 19.44 -49.73
CA ASN A 724 2.31 18.38 -50.72
C ASN A 724 1.84 18.99 -52.03
N ILE A 725 2.76 19.09 -52.99
CA ILE A 725 2.51 19.68 -54.31
C ILE A 725 1.44 18.92 -55.12
N GLN A 726 1.31 17.60 -54.92
CA GLN A 726 0.33 16.79 -55.68
C GLN A 726 -1.09 17.00 -55.18
N GLN A 727 -1.25 17.21 -53.88
CA GLN A 727 -2.55 17.34 -53.22
C GLN A 727 -2.92 18.80 -52.95
N SER A 728 -1.99 19.74 -53.17
CA SER A 728 -2.12 21.15 -52.80
C SER A 728 -2.53 21.33 -51.34
N GLU A 729 -1.90 20.59 -50.43
CA GLU A 729 -2.24 20.63 -49.01
C GLU A 729 -0.99 20.60 -48.11
N TRP A 730 -1.15 21.12 -46.89
CA TRP A 730 -0.12 21.06 -45.86
C TRP A 730 -0.22 19.76 -45.07
N ILE A 731 0.89 19.02 -44.97
CA ILE A 731 0.97 17.75 -44.23
C ILE A 731 1.80 17.93 -42.96
N GLY A 732 1.17 17.68 -41.81
CA GLY A 732 1.82 17.79 -40.50
C GLY A 732 2.78 16.64 -40.23
N ILE A 733 4.02 16.97 -39.86
CA ILE A 733 5.07 15.98 -39.51
C ILE A 733 5.50 16.07 -38.05
N GLY A 734 4.79 16.86 -37.25
CA GLY A 734 5.01 16.98 -35.82
C GLY A 734 6.15 17.95 -35.48
N GLY A 735 6.79 17.72 -34.33
CA GLY A 735 7.98 18.46 -33.92
C GLY A 735 8.13 18.54 -32.40
N LYS A 736 9.38 18.57 -31.93
CA LYS A 736 9.73 18.75 -30.51
C LYS A 736 10.16 20.20 -30.28
N ILE A 737 9.55 20.84 -29.28
CA ILE A 737 9.83 22.23 -28.91
C ILE A 737 10.90 22.28 -27.82
N GLU A 738 11.96 23.03 -28.05
CA GLU A 738 13.01 23.29 -27.07
C GLU A 738 13.64 24.67 -27.31
N ASN A 739 13.72 25.53 -26.29
CA ASN A 739 14.33 26.86 -26.38
C ASN A 739 13.79 27.73 -27.54
N LYS A 740 12.46 27.71 -27.75
CA LYS A 740 11.74 28.36 -28.87
C LYS A 740 12.01 27.79 -30.27
N TRP A 741 12.77 26.71 -30.39
CA TRP A 741 12.94 25.98 -31.65
C TRP A 741 12.01 24.78 -31.68
N ILE A 742 11.27 24.60 -32.76
CA ILE A 742 10.59 23.34 -33.07
C ILE A 742 11.44 22.54 -34.04
N THR A 743 11.65 21.25 -33.76
CA THR A 743 12.58 20.39 -34.53
C THR A 743 11.91 19.08 -34.96
N VAL A 744 12.17 18.65 -36.20
CA VAL A 744 11.72 17.37 -36.77
C VAL A 744 12.84 16.70 -37.57
N GLU A 745 12.75 15.39 -37.75
CA GLU A 745 13.56 14.61 -38.68
C GLU A 745 12.73 14.36 -39.95
N THR A 746 13.22 14.74 -41.13
CA THR A 746 12.55 14.54 -42.42
C THR A 746 13.47 13.84 -43.43
N ASP A 747 12.91 13.02 -44.30
CA ASP A 747 13.63 12.27 -45.34
C ASP A 747 13.43 12.85 -46.74
N HIS A 748 12.76 13.99 -46.88
CA HIS A 748 12.52 14.64 -48.15
C HIS A 748 12.49 16.15 -47.97
N PHE A 749 12.72 16.89 -49.07
CA PHE A 749 12.57 18.33 -49.11
C PHE A 749 11.55 18.83 -50.12
N THR A 750 10.87 19.89 -49.72
CA THR A 750 9.86 20.68 -50.43
C THR A 750 9.75 22.02 -49.68
N ILE A 751 8.58 22.64 -49.66
CA ILE A 751 8.28 23.84 -48.90
C ILE A 751 7.86 23.46 -47.47
N PHE A 752 8.50 24.07 -46.46
CA PHE A 752 8.18 23.83 -45.04
C PHE A 752 7.82 25.13 -44.32
N SER A 753 6.96 25.00 -43.31
CA SER A 753 6.73 26.03 -42.28
C SER A 753 6.13 25.42 -41.00
N VAL A 754 5.87 26.26 -40.00
CA VAL A 754 5.21 25.90 -38.74
C VAL A 754 3.81 26.49 -38.73
N PHE A 755 2.83 25.69 -38.28
CA PHE A 755 1.44 26.11 -38.11
C PHE A 755 0.93 25.71 -36.73
N ASP A 756 -0.04 26.47 -36.20
CA ASP A 756 -0.88 25.98 -35.12
C ASP A 756 -1.92 25.01 -35.71
N GLU A 757 -1.92 23.77 -35.22
CA GLU A 757 -2.76 22.69 -35.74
C GLU A 757 -4.27 23.03 -35.67
N LYS A 758 -4.69 23.81 -34.66
CA LYS A 758 -6.09 24.21 -34.51
C LYS A 758 -6.49 25.31 -35.47
N GLU A 759 -5.60 26.26 -35.73
CA GLU A 759 -5.87 27.36 -36.66
C GLU A 759 -5.90 26.88 -38.11
N LEU A 760 -4.94 26.03 -38.49
CA LEU A 760 -4.89 25.48 -39.85
C LEU A 760 -6.09 24.56 -40.14
N SER A 761 -6.50 23.71 -39.20
CA SER A 761 -7.68 22.87 -39.37
C SER A 761 -8.98 23.68 -39.51
N GLN A 762 -9.14 24.76 -38.75
CA GLN A 762 -10.28 25.66 -38.88
C GLN A 762 -10.31 26.39 -40.23
N ALA A 763 -9.15 26.82 -40.73
CA ALA A 763 -9.06 27.46 -42.06
C ALA A 763 -9.47 26.50 -43.18
N SER A 764 -9.00 25.25 -43.14
CA SER A 764 -9.35 24.23 -44.13
C SER A 764 -10.81 23.77 -44.05
N ASP A 765 -11.41 23.74 -42.85
CA ASP A 765 -12.84 23.42 -42.69
C ASP A 765 -13.75 24.56 -43.16
N HIS A 766 -13.32 25.82 -43.00
CA HIS A 766 -14.05 26.98 -43.49
C HIS A 766 -14.15 26.98 -45.02
N ASP A 767 -13.09 26.62 -45.75
CA ASP A 767 -13.13 26.57 -47.21
C ASP A 767 -14.00 25.42 -47.74
N LYS A 768 -14.02 24.26 -47.07
CA LYS A 768 -14.96 23.17 -47.37
C LYS A 768 -16.43 23.57 -47.17
N GLN A 769 -16.73 24.47 -46.25
CA GLN A 769 -18.09 24.98 -46.04
C GLN A 769 -18.47 26.10 -47.01
N VAL A 770 -17.50 26.85 -47.55
CA VAL A 770 -17.72 27.91 -48.54
C VAL A 770 -17.94 27.33 -49.94
N GLU A 771 -17.19 26.30 -50.34
CA GLU A 771 -17.43 25.58 -51.59
C GLU A 771 -18.82 24.94 -51.65
N HIS A 772 -19.37 24.52 -50.51
CA HIS A 772 -20.71 23.94 -50.44
C HIS A 772 -21.86 24.97 -50.49
N LYS A 773 -21.57 26.29 -50.45
CA LYS A 773 -22.58 27.37 -50.44
C LYS A 773 -22.66 28.19 -51.73
N THR A 774 -21.82 27.94 -52.73
CA THR A 774 -21.79 28.73 -53.99
C THR A 774 -22.53 28.10 -55.18
N ASP A 775 -23.21 26.96 -55.01
CA ASP A 775 -24.11 26.40 -56.04
C ASP A 775 -25.54 27.01 -55.95
N ALA A 776 -25.64 28.32 -56.16
CA ALA A 776 -26.87 28.98 -56.63
C ALA A 776 -26.59 30.44 -57.05
N ASN A 777 -26.75 30.71 -58.35
CA ASN A 777 -26.80 32.05 -58.99
C ASN A 777 -25.49 32.87 -59.05
N GLU A 778 -24.74 32.77 -60.16
CA GLU A 778 -24.69 33.78 -61.24
C GLU A 778 -23.56 33.47 -62.26
N GLN A 779 -23.72 34.02 -63.47
CA GLN A 779 -22.89 33.83 -64.67
C GLN A 779 -21.43 34.35 -64.56
N PRO A 780 -20.52 33.93 -65.47
CA PRO A 780 -19.08 34.02 -65.28
C PRO A 780 -18.53 35.43 -65.53
N SER A 781 -17.65 35.89 -64.64
CA SER A 781 -16.73 36.98 -64.95
C SER A 781 -15.28 36.52 -64.77
N THR A 782 -14.47 37.02 -65.70
CA THR A 782 -13.11 36.64 -66.04
C THR A 782 -12.08 36.89 -64.94
N ASP A 783 -11.27 35.89 -64.59
CA ASP A 783 -9.96 36.14 -64.01
C ASP A 783 -8.90 35.08 -64.40
N GLN A 784 -8.56 35.04 -65.70
CA GLN A 784 -7.43 34.27 -66.27
C GLN A 784 -6.05 34.85 -65.89
N LYS A 785 -5.90 35.56 -64.75
CA LYS A 785 -4.62 36.15 -64.32
C LYS A 785 -3.91 35.40 -63.19
N LYS A 786 -4.60 34.59 -62.39
CA LYS A 786 -3.96 33.82 -61.30
C LYS A 786 -3.19 32.58 -61.79
N ASP A 787 -3.73 31.92 -62.81
CA ASP A 787 -3.19 30.63 -63.30
C ASP A 787 -1.89 30.76 -64.11
N LYS A 788 -1.51 31.99 -64.48
CA LYS A 788 -0.28 32.28 -65.22
C LYS A 788 0.93 32.52 -64.30
N MET A 789 0.72 32.95 -63.06
CA MET A 789 1.81 33.17 -62.09
C MET A 789 2.34 31.85 -61.50
N VAL A 790 1.48 30.85 -61.29
CA VAL A 790 1.89 29.56 -60.68
C VAL A 790 2.77 28.73 -61.63
N LYS A 791 2.59 28.85 -62.95
CA LYS A 791 3.37 28.09 -63.94
C LYS A 791 4.76 28.68 -64.24
N GLU A 792 4.97 29.98 -64.03
CA GLU A 792 6.29 30.61 -64.18
C GLU A 792 7.20 30.38 -62.96
N VAL A 793 6.64 30.15 -61.77
CA VAL A 793 7.41 29.92 -60.53
C VAL A 793 7.95 28.48 -60.42
N ILE A 794 7.36 27.50 -61.12
CA ILE A 794 7.67 26.06 -60.95
C ILE A 794 8.46 25.46 -62.14
N GLY A 795 8.87 26.25 -63.13
CA GLY A 795 9.92 25.90 -64.10
C GLY A 795 9.81 24.51 -64.77
N MET A 796 8.73 24.22 -65.51
CA MET A 796 8.66 23.04 -66.39
C MET A 796 8.16 23.42 -67.80
N GLU A 797 9.09 23.58 -68.74
CA GLU A 797 8.78 23.54 -70.18
C GLU A 797 8.78 22.09 -70.70
N GLN A 798 7.72 21.69 -71.41
CA GLN A 798 7.61 20.38 -72.04
C GLN A 798 8.37 20.33 -73.37
N GLY A 799 9.48 19.58 -73.41
CA GLY A 799 10.14 19.13 -74.63
C GLY A 799 9.63 17.75 -75.07
N LYS A 800 9.05 17.68 -76.28
CA LYS A 800 8.68 16.45 -77.01
C LYS A 800 9.89 15.53 -77.22
N LEU A 801 9.74 14.21 -77.02
CA LEU A 801 10.40 13.16 -77.81
C LEU A 801 9.69 11.80 -77.66
N THR A 802 9.17 11.35 -78.82
CA THR A 802 9.09 9.99 -79.40
C THR A 802 9.04 8.75 -78.50
N THR A 803 8.01 7.95 -78.78
CA THR A 803 7.75 6.54 -78.46
C THR A 803 8.89 5.60 -78.88
N ASP A 804 9.35 4.69 -78.02
CA ASP A 804 8.83 3.31 -77.94
C ASP A 804 9.52 2.46 -76.85
N ASP A 805 8.67 1.66 -76.21
CA ASP A 805 8.80 0.44 -75.39
C ASP A 805 9.65 0.26 -74.09
N SER A 806 8.90 -0.28 -73.11
CA SER A 806 9.26 -1.00 -71.88
C SER A 806 9.56 -0.21 -70.58
N LYS A 807 8.51 0.10 -69.79
CA LYS A 807 8.65 0.31 -68.33
C LYS A 807 7.45 -0.22 -67.53
N LYS A 808 7.79 -0.99 -66.48
CA LYS A 808 6.97 -1.28 -65.30
C LYS A 808 6.43 0.01 -64.68
N GLU A 809 5.15 0.02 -64.35
CA GLU A 809 4.57 0.93 -63.38
C GLU A 809 5.22 0.71 -62.00
N GLN A 810 5.75 1.78 -61.40
CA GLN A 810 6.00 1.88 -59.98
C GLN A 810 5.14 3.03 -59.45
N SER A 811 4.00 2.66 -58.87
CA SER A 811 3.17 3.53 -58.03
C SER A 811 3.82 3.72 -56.65
N LEU A 812 3.61 4.90 -56.05
CA LEU A 812 3.94 5.21 -54.66
C LEU A 812 3.25 4.22 -53.68
N PRO A 813 3.82 3.94 -52.48
CA PRO A 813 3.27 2.92 -51.58
C PRO A 813 2.02 3.40 -50.84
N ASN A 814 0.96 2.58 -50.88
CA ASN A 814 -0.25 2.73 -50.07
C ASN A 814 -0.02 2.26 -48.62
N THR A 815 -0.35 3.11 -47.64
CA THR A 815 -0.36 2.83 -46.19
C THR A 815 -1.55 1.98 -45.70
N ALA A 816 -2.29 1.31 -46.58
CA ALA A 816 -3.47 0.51 -46.20
C ALA A 816 -3.16 -0.97 -45.83
N THR A 817 -1.91 -1.44 -45.92
CA THR A 817 -1.60 -2.88 -45.82
C THR A 817 -1.32 -3.36 -44.39
N SER A 818 -1.09 -2.47 -43.41
CA SER A 818 -0.79 -2.89 -42.02
C SER A 818 -2.04 -3.27 -41.22
N MET A 819 -3.18 -2.64 -41.49
CA MET A 819 -4.42 -2.83 -40.72
C MET A 819 -5.09 -4.19 -40.99
N TYR A 820 -4.96 -4.72 -42.21
CA TYR A 820 -5.47 -6.04 -42.58
C TYR A 820 -4.71 -7.17 -41.87
N ASN A 821 -3.38 -7.04 -41.73
CA ASN A 821 -2.56 -8.04 -41.04
C ASN A 821 -2.88 -8.12 -39.53
N TRP A 822 -3.16 -6.98 -38.89
CA TRP A 822 -3.58 -6.95 -37.48
C TRP A 822 -4.99 -7.52 -37.26
N LEU A 823 -5.92 -7.29 -38.18
CA LEU A 823 -7.26 -7.90 -38.15
C LEU A 823 -7.21 -9.43 -38.32
N VAL A 824 -6.35 -9.93 -39.20
CA VAL A 824 -6.17 -11.38 -39.40
C VAL A 824 -5.51 -12.02 -38.17
N ILE A 825 -4.50 -11.38 -37.57
CA ILE A 825 -3.85 -11.88 -36.34
C ILE A 825 -4.85 -11.89 -35.18
N GLY A 826 -5.64 -10.82 -35.02
CA GLY A 826 -6.71 -10.73 -34.00
C GLY A 826 -7.81 -11.79 -34.18
N GLY A 827 -8.18 -12.12 -35.43
CA GLY A 827 -9.13 -13.18 -35.73
C GLY A 827 -8.60 -14.57 -35.35
N ILE A 828 -7.30 -14.84 -35.58
CA ILE A 828 -6.67 -16.13 -35.24
C ILE A 828 -6.57 -16.33 -33.73
N THR A 829 -6.21 -15.30 -32.96
CA THR A 829 -6.17 -15.39 -31.48
C THR A 829 -7.54 -15.61 -30.87
N LEU A 830 -8.60 -15.00 -31.43
CA LEU A 830 -9.97 -15.22 -30.96
C LEU A 830 -10.44 -16.66 -31.20
N LEU A 831 -10.09 -17.24 -32.35
CA LEU A 831 -10.39 -18.64 -32.67
C LEU A 831 -9.63 -19.62 -31.75
N PHE A 832 -8.38 -19.33 -31.41
CA PHE A 832 -7.62 -20.11 -30.42
C PHE A 832 -8.24 -20.04 -29.01
N GLY A 833 -8.70 -18.85 -28.58
CA GLY A 833 -9.40 -18.67 -27.30
C GLY A 833 -10.71 -19.47 -27.21
N ILE A 834 -11.51 -19.45 -28.28
CA ILE A 834 -12.75 -20.22 -28.38
C ILE A 834 -12.46 -21.73 -28.39
N GLY A 835 -11.42 -22.16 -29.10
CA GLY A 835 -10.96 -23.56 -29.10
C GLY A 835 -10.53 -24.05 -27.71
N ALA A 836 -9.78 -23.23 -26.96
CA ALA A 836 -9.37 -23.55 -25.60
C ALA A 836 -10.55 -23.64 -24.63
N LEU A 837 -11.54 -22.74 -24.76
CA LEU A 837 -12.78 -22.78 -23.96
C LEU A 837 -13.63 -24.02 -24.25
N LEU A 838 -13.76 -24.42 -25.52
CA LEU A 838 -14.48 -25.64 -25.91
C LEU A 838 -13.75 -26.91 -25.45
N PHE A 839 -12.42 -26.95 -25.55
CA PHE A 839 -11.61 -28.06 -25.02
C PHE A 839 -11.72 -28.19 -23.50
N ARG A 840 -11.78 -27.05 -22.79
CA ARG A 840 -11.97 -27.02 -21.33
C ARG A 840 -13.38 -27.43 -20.89
N ARG A 841 -14.40 -27.21 -21.74
CA ARG A 841 -15.77 -27.72 -21.52
C ARG A 841 -15.91 -29.21 -21.81
N LEU A 842 -15.22 -29.74 -22.82
CA LEU A 842 -15.23 -31.18 -23.15
C LEU A 842 -14.50 -32.05 -22.13
N LYS A 843 -13.58 -31.49 -21.34
CA LYS A 843 -12.84 -32.21 -20.28
C LYS A 843 -13.56 -32.23 -18.93
N ARG A 844 -14.73 -31.60 -18.83
CA ARG A 844 -15.49 -31.41 -17.58
C ARG A 844 -16.86 -32.12 -17.58
N ASN A 845 -17.12 -32.93 -18.61
CA ASN A 845 -18.27 -33.85 -18.71
C ASN A 845 -17.79 -35.30 -18.70
#